data_AF-A0AAE1TQ18-F1
#
_entry.id   AF-A0AAE1TQ18-F1
#
_cell.length_a   1.000
_cell.length_b   1.000
_cell.length_c   1.000
_cell.angle_alpha   90.00
_cell.angle_beta   90.00
_cell.angle_gamma   90.00
#
_symmetry.space_group_name_H-M   'P 1'
#
loop_
_entity.id
_entity.type
_entity.pdbx_description
1 polymer ?
#
loop_
_entity_poly.entity_id
_entity_poly.type
_entity_poly.pdbx_seq_one_letter_code
_entity_poly.pdbx_strand_id
1 'polypeptide(L)'
;MLLLLHRGSYGVEVLEFQKDGEANMETVAEYGGRLDRSWKLQSLTLCARFQIFHMHGRGTFFQLWDRPDNLISQLRGELWLDRVRSVIAHSWKFQQIKEKFWTYSLPKLRWYHLCFTYNHMSSEYKIYINGDLNYKTTYEVDRPVYGDTIRLGQGEQLEHSFSGALSQVNVWDHPLSGDTIAEIAACKIDLKGNYISWDEGWTLSNVTSYTVSLKQFCQWTAETTYFWFPETSWELATYVCEALGSHLPLPTTMDEVHSWYNISSVTWPDEPSLCRNNFWASIDDMKEEGYWVTHYDQSPVAVNTWKDNEPNGIFFENCVQIEPTGLADTDCVTNKICSVCEFSQIPFTLLGICESELQNIHFKVSQDYMGHLLFRGYGEYQIHKEGNEWVWFNIKTTQTLARLDPHSPLGMPMGRRTWHLETSVCGQMSGTRTLCLTSCPDQSYTCDDATCIPLDSRCDRKYDCQDHSDETNCQLVKKPNDYRKDLIPRASLKNNNKSLPVALNITIESINIDTTDMMMFVSYSLKMTWYDYRLMYLNLKLDDNLNVLSFEEIMSLWTPLVGFMNTKSSKLSVMDKETVLYLRRLQPHTHTDNSAPGEVKLYSGEENPLIISRVYYTDYICDFNLVLYPFDQQHCDMHLRIHSASKEYITVDETSTSAKYIGSGLLLEYQLSQLTVHFDKSSKFSDVIVRIPLKRRVGYALTDIYIPSLVLLLISYLSLFFRPHIFEVRIMTTLTALLVMATLFSQVSSSLPKTSYFKMVDVWLLFCIVMSFLIIIFHVIIDLSIKDVTNPGSHPPSKVTKVFPLSDPGALSPTPTLNTSIITKIYNFPTKGYVSMAQYGIFSILVLFNLVYWSYIFG
;
A
#
# COMPACT_ATOMS: atom_id res chain seq x y z
N MET A 1 -31.37 -30.21 36.73
CA MET A 1 -32.72 -29.94 37.27
C MET A 1 -33.56 -29.48 36.10
N LEU A 2 -34.42 -30.37 35.61
CA LEU A 2 -34.83 -30.49 34.20
C LEU A 2 -36.37 -30.44 34.10
N LEU A 3 -36.96 -29.35 34.57
CA LEU A 3 -38.42 -29.17 34.63
C LEU A 3 -38.75 -27.70 34.42
N LEU A 4 -39.14 -27.32 33.18
CA LEU A 4 -40.10 -26.26 32.83
C LEU A 4 -40.20 -25.96 31.32
N LEU A 5 -40.16 -26.96 30.44
CA LEU A 5 -40.55 -26.79 29.02
C LEU A 5 -41.53 -27.89 28.60
N HIS A 6 -42.71 -27.87 29.22
CA HIS A 6 -43.90 -28.50 28.69
C HIS A 6 -45.07 -27.51 28.76
N ARG A 7 -45.02 -26.52 27.86
CA ARG A 7 -46.21 -25.80 27.37
C ARG A 7 -46.12 -25.80 25.84
N GLY A 8 -46.67 -26.85 25.23
CA GLY A 8 -46.95 -26.86 23.80
C GLY A 8 -48.12 -25.93 23.50
N SER A 9 -48.05 -25.24 22.36
CA SER A 9 -49.17 -24.58 21.67
C SER A 9 -49.70 -23.24 22.21
N TYR A 10 -48.84 -22.29 22.58
CA TYR A 10 -49.21 -20.87 22.58
C TYR A 10 -48.42 -20.15 21.48
N GLY A 11 -49.12 -19.52 20.54
CA GLY A 11 -48.51 -18.61 19.57
C GLY A 11 -48.11 -17.30 20.26
N VAL A 12 -47.06 -16.66 19.76
CA VAL A 12 -46.61 -15.33 20.20
C VAL A 12 -47.44 -14.28 19.47
N GLU A 13 -48.06 -13.35 20.20
CA GLU A 13 -48.81 -12.24 19.62
C GLU A 13 -47.86 -11.22 18.98
N VAL A 14 -48.18 -10.82 17.76
CA VAL A 14 -47.44 -9.86 16.95
C VAL A 14 -48.39 -8.76 16.48
N LEU A 15 -47.95 -7.51 16.64
CA LEU A 15 -48.66 -6.32 16.16
C LEU A 15 -47.95 -5.76 14.91
N GLU A 16 -48.68 -5.57 13.83
CA GLU A 16 -48.21 -5.06 12.54
C GLU A 16 -48.68 -3.62 12.29
N PHE A 17 -47.72 -2.75 11.96
CA PHE A 17 -47.91 -1.33 11.74
C PHE A 17 -47.54 -0.97 10.31
N GLN A 18 -48.42 -0.24 9.61
CA GLN A 18 -48.17 0.37 8.29
C GLN A 18 -47.52 -0.58 7.28
N LYS A 19 -48.14 -1.75 7.05
CA LYS A 19 -47.63 -2.79 6.15
C LYS A 19 -47.38 -2.29 4.73
N ASP A 20 -48.22 -1.38 4.25
CA ASP A 20 -48.16 -0.85 2.89
C ASP A 20 -47.02 0.18 2.70
N GLY A 21 -46.39 0.62 3.80
CA GLY A 21 -45.32 1.62 3.78
C GLY A 21 -45.83 3.05 3.58
N GLU A 22 -47.11 3.32 3.81
CA GLU A 22 -47.65 4.68 3.86
C GLU A 22 -47.64 5.20 5.30
N ALA A 23 -46.96 6.34 5.50
CA ALA A 23 -46.89 6.98 6.81
C ALA A 23 -48.25 7.59 7.18
N ASN A 24 -48.84 7.12 8.29
CA ASN A 24 -50.11 7.61 8.83
C ASN A 24 -50.03 7.81 10.36
N MET A 25 -50.74 8.80 10.89
CA MET A 25 -50.91 9.06 12.32
C MET A 25 -52.11 8.33 12.95
N GLU A 26 -52.80 7.47 12.19
CA GLU A 26 -53.93 6.68 12.71
C GLU A 26 -53.54 5.26 13.15
N THR A 27 -52.36 4.76 12.75
CA THR A 27 -51.88 3.42 13.08
C THR A 27 -51.14 3.41 14.42
N VAL A 28 -51.83 3.14 15.53
CA VAL A 28 -51.26 3.18 16.89
C VAL A 28 -51.80 2.05 17.76
N ALA A 29 -50.95 1.51 18.62
CA ALA A 29 -51.36 0.66 19.73
C ALA A 29 -51.12 1.40 21.05
N GLU A 30 -52.20 1.62 21.80
CA GLU A 30 -52.14 2.21 23.15
C GLU A 30 -52.20 1.13 24.22
N TYR A 31 -51.42 1.29 25.28
CA TYR A 31 -51.36 0.31 26.37
C TYR A 31 -52.65 0.32 27.19
N GLY A 32 -53.28 -0.85 27.36
CA GLY A 32 -54.55 -0.99 28.09
C GLY A 32 -54.40 -1.09 29.61
N GLY A 33 -53.18 -1.24 30.13
CA GLY A 33 -52.90 -1.34 31.56
C GLY A 33 -52.95 0.01 32.29
N ARG A 34 -53.07 -0.03 33.63
CA ARG A 34 -53.20 1.18 34.46
C ARG A 34 -51.82 1.74 34.81
N LEU A 35 -51.44 2.86 34.20
CA LEU A 35 -50.21 3.59 34.53
C LEU A 35 -50.48 4.55 35.71
N ASP A 36 -49.71 4.40 36.79
CA ASP A 36 -49.75 5.33 37.93
C ASP A 36 -48.58 6.31 37.84
N ARG A 37 -48.89 7.62 37.85
CA ARG A 37 -47.89 8.71 37.90
C ARG A 37 -47.03 8.69 39.16
N SER A 38 -47.43 7.93 40.19
CA SER A 38 -46.62 7.71 41.40
C SER A 38 -45.38 6.83 41.13
N TRP A 39 -45.41 5.98 40.11
CA TRP A 39 -44.30 5.11 39.73
C TRP A 39 -43.23 5.87 38.95
N LYS A 40 -42.16 6.23 39.66
CA LYS A 40 -41.01 6.97 39.12
C LYS A 40 -39.83 6.02 38.90
N LEU A 41 -39.51 5.77 37.64
CA LEU A 41 -38.40 4.92 37.23
C LEU A 41 -37.08 5.69 37.32
N GLN A 42 -36.18 5.27 38.21
CA GLN A 42 -34.81 5.80 38.29
C GLN A 42 -33.84 4.97 37.45
N SER A 43 -33.95 3.65 37.53
CA SER A 43 -33.29 2.70 36.64
C SER A 43 -34.35 2.02 35.80
N LEU A 44 -33.98 1.56 34.60
CA LEU A 44 -34.93 0.84 33.74
C LEU A 44 -34.24 -0.11 32.77
N THR A 45 -35.03 -1.05 32.28
CA THR A 45 -34.74 -1.83 31.07
C THR A 45 -35.92 -1.75 30.12
N LEU A 46 -35.69 -1.43 28.84
CA LEU A 46 -36.70 -1.49 27.79
C LEU A 46 -36.22 -2.50 26.74
N CYS A 47 -36.98 -3.57 26.53
CA CYS A 47 -36.71 -4.56 25.50
C CYS A 47 -37.89 -4.66 24.53
N ALA A 48 -37.59 -4.86 23.24
CA ALA A 48 -38.58 -5.12 22.22
C ALA A 48 -38.00 -6.06 21.16
N ARG A 49 -38.89 -6.87 20.56
CA ARG A 49 -38.61 -7.55 19.30
C ARG A 49 -39.29 -6.83 18.17
N PHE A 50 -38.59 -6.63 17.07
CA PHE A 50 -39.14 -5.93 15.91
C PHE A 50 -38.68 -6.49 14.58
N GLN A 51 -39.46 -6.20 13.55
CA GLN A 51 -39.15 -6.37 12.14
C GLN A 51 -39.43 -5.04 11.43
N ILE A 52 -38.56 -4.63 10.51
CA ILE A 52 -38.72 -3.38 9.75
C ILE A 52 -39.26 -3.72 8.37
N PHE A 53 -40.34 -3.06 7.96
CA PHE A 53 -40.86 -3.13 6.59
C PHE A 53 -40.43 -1.91 5.79
N HIS A 54 -40.72 -0.71 6.29
CA HIS A 54 -40.33 0.58 5.70
C HIS A 54 -39.77 1.55 6.74
N MET A 55 -39.02 2.54 6.28
CA MET A 55 -38.44 3.62 7.08
C MET A 55 -38.76 4.98 6.43
N HIS A 56 -39.66 5.73 7.07
CA HIS A 56 -40.06 7.08 6.62
C HIS A 56 -39.05 8.18 7.00
N GLY A 57 -37.89 7.80 7.53
CA GLY A 57 -36.85 8.69 8.06
C GLY A 57 -36.28 8.14 9.38
N ARG A 58 -37.14 7.93 10.38
CA ARG A 58 -36.82 7.17 11.60
C ARG A 58 -38.06 6.49 12.16
N GLY A 59 -37.92 5.26 12.65
CA GLY A 59 -39.04 4.52 13.23
C GLY A 59 -39.12 4.69 14.74
N THR A 60 -40.21 5.26 15.27
CA THR A 60 -40.47 5.30 16.72
C THR A 60 -41.32 4.10 17.11
N PHE A 61 -40.71 3.09 17.74
CA PHE A 61 -41.42 1.86 18.11
C PHE A 61 -42.08 1.94 19.49
N PHE A 62 -41.54 2.76 20.40
CA PHE A 62 -42.03 2.90 21.76
C PHE A 62 -41.98 4.35 22.21
N GLN A 63 -43.06 4.84 22.81
CA GLN A 63 -43.13 6.18 23.38
C GLN A 63 -43.98 6.20 24.66
N LEU A 64 -43.39 6.72 25.74
CA LEU A 64 -44.06 7.07 26.99
C LEU A 64 -44.29 8.59 27.03
N TRP A 65 -45.55 8.97 27.11
CA TRP A 65 -46.02 10.34 27.21
C TRP A 65 -46.68 10.57 28.58
N ASP A 66 -46.48 11.77 29.10
CA ASP A 66 -47.27 12.35 30.18
C ASP A 66 -48.19 13.47 29.66
N ARG A 67 -49.48 13.17 29.43
CA ARG A 67 -50.46 14.12 28.85
C ARG A 67 -50.64 15.41 29.66
N PRO A 68 -50.79 15.39 31.00
CA PRO A 68 -51.12 16.60 31.76
C PRO A 68 -49.98 17.62 31.86
N ASP A 69 -48.72 17.16 31.84
CA ASP A 69 -47.54 18.05 31.83
C ASP A 69 -47.06 18.35 30.40
N ASN A 70 -47.73 17.76 29.40
CA ASN A 70 -47.36 17.78 27.98
C ASN A 70 -45.90 17.37 27.71
N LEU A 71 -45.39 16.41 28.47
CA LEU A 71 -44.00 15.91 28.36
C LEU A 71 -43.98 14.69 27.44
N ILE A 72 -43.81 14.94 26.14
CA ILE A 72 -43.99 13.97 25.04
C ILE A 72 -42.78 13.00 24.90
N SER A 73 -41.75 13.13 25.75
CA SER A 73 -40.44 12.45 25.61
C SER A 73 -39.86 11.90 26.92
N GLN A 74 -40.68 11.23 27.74
CA GLN A 74 -40.22 10.66 29.02
C GLN A 74 -39.38 9.39 28.81
N LEU A 75 -39.85 8.47 27.96
CA LEU A 75 -39.07 7.32 27.49
C LEU A 75 -39.42 7.08 26.02
N ARG A 76 -38.42 6.97 25.15
CA ARG A 76 -38.64 6.71 23.73
C ARG A 76 -37.61 5.74 23.18
N GLY A 77 -38.04 4.82 22.33
CA GLY A 77 -37.18 3.97 21.52
C GLY A 77 -37.33 4.33 20.04
N GLU A 78 -36.22 4.68 19.41
CA GLU A 78 -36.17 5.06 17.99
C GLU A 78 -35.09 4.27 17.23
N LEU A 79 -35.38 4.02 15.96
CA LEU A 79 -34.62 3.14 15.08
C LEU A 79 -34.30 3.84 13.76
N TRP A 80 -33.08 3.62 13.28
CA TRP A 80 -32.64 3.79 11.90
C TRP A 80 -32.04 2.46 11.43
N LEU A 81 -31.66 2.35 10.15
CA LEU A 81 -31.02 1.14 9.61
C LEU A 81 -29.59 0.90 10.16
N ASP A 82 -28.89 1.95 10.60
CA ASP A 82 -27.49 1.90 11.07
C ASP A 82 -27.27 2.32 12.53
N ARG A 83 -28.29 2.91 13.15
CA ARG A 83 -28.21 3.49 14.49
C ARG A 83 -29.50 3.31 15.25
N VAL A 84 -29.40 3.30 16.57
CA VAL A 84 -30.55 3.33 17.48
C VAL A 84 -30.41 4.52 18.41
N ARG A 85 -31.54 4.94 18.98
CA ARG A 85 -31.58 5.97 20.01
C ARG A 85 -32.63 5.59 21.04
N SER A 86 -32.29 5.75 22.31
CA SER A 86 -33.30 5.87 23.36
C SER A 86 -33.26 7.26 23.98
N VAL A 87 -34.43 7.86 24.18
CA VAL A 87 -34.56 9.10 24.94
C VAL A 87 -35.03 8.73 26.34
N ILE A 88 -34.30 9.14 27.38
CA ILE A 88 -34.65 8.89 28.78
C ILE A 88 -34.75 10.26 29.48
N ALA A 89 -35.93 10.66 29.91
CA ALA A 89 -36.20 11.95 30.55
C ALA A 89 -35.54 13.15 29.83
N HIS A 90 -35.84 13.33 28.52
CA HIS A 90 -35.29 14.40 27.65
C HIS A 90 -33.78 14.36 27.46
N SER A 91 -33.16 13.23 27.75
CA SER A 91 -31.75 13.02 27.52
C SER A 91 -31.52 12.02 26.41
N TRP A 92 -30.60 12.31 25.47
CA TRP A 92 -30.31 11.41 24.37
C TRP A 92 -28.86 11.49 23.91
N LYS A 93 -28.36 10.36 23.39
CA LYS A 93 -27.15 10.27 22.57
C LYS A 93 -27.50 9.39 21.37
N PHE A 94 -26.85 9.64 20.22
CA PHE A 94 -26.94 8.72 19.08
C PHE A 94 -25.91 7.61 19.25
N GLN A 95 -26.30 6.37 18.99
CA GLN A 95 -25.39 5.23 19.06
C GLN A 95 -25.41 4.47 17.74
N GLN A 96 -24.22 4.35 17.13
CA GLN A 96 -24.03 3.47 15.98
C GLN A 96 -24.13 2.01 16.41
N ILE A 97 -24.65 1.20 15.51
CA ILE A 97 -24.73 -0.24 15.68
C ILE A 97 -23.50 -0.88 15.03
N LYS A 98 -22.86 -1.83 15.74
CA LYS A 98 -21.73 -2.61 15.21
C LYS A 98 -22.15 -3.45 14.01
N GLU A 99 -23.31 -4.11 14.11
CA GLU A 99 -23.93 -4.93 13.07
C GLU A 99 -25.18 -4.22 12.54
N LYS A 100 -25.06 -3.50 11.41
CA LYS A 100 -26.17 -2.70 10.87
C LYS A 100 -27.35 -3.62 10.50
N PHE A 101 -28.58 -3.15 10.71
CA PHE A 101 -29.78 -3.98 10.52
C PHE A 101 -30.00 -4.40 9.06
N TRP A 102 -29.44 -3.64 8.12
CA TRP A 102 -29.48 -3.99 6.70
C TRP A 102 -28.42 -5.03 6.32
N THR A 103 -27.23 -5.03 6.93
CA THR A 103 -26.11 -5.94 6.58
C THR A 103 -26.49 -7.41 6.66
N TYR A 104 -27.51 -7.74 7.44
CA TYR A 104 -28.08 -9.08 7.49
C TYR A 104 -29.58 -9.09 7.19
N SER A 105 -29.95 -8.70 5.98
CA SER A 105 -31.29 -9.02 5.48
C SER A 105 -31.35 -10.51 5.13
N LEU A 106 -32.38 -11.17 5.67
CA LEU A 106 -32.92 -12.48 5.29
C LEU A 106 -34.46 -12.29 5.37
N PRO A 107 -35.28 -13.05 4.61
CA PRO A 107 -36.67 -12.69 4.36
C PRO A 107 -37.54 -12.70 5.60
N LYS A 108 -38.53 -11.78 5.63
CA LYS A 108 -39.87 -11.87 6.25
C LYS A 108 -40.02 -12.34 7.71
N LEU A 109 -38.97 -12.76 8.41
CA LEU A 109 -39.05 -13.44 9.71
C LEU A 109 -37.88 -13.15 10.66
N ARG A 110 -36.83 -12.38 10.28
CA ARG A 110 -35.74 -12.07 11.21
C ARG A 110 -36.20 -11.05 12.25
N TRP A 111 -36.55 -11.56 13.43
CA TRP A 111 -36.83 -10.77 14.61
C TRP A 111 -35.52 -10.22 15.18
N TYR A 112 -35.40 -8.90 15.21
CA TYR A 112 -34.34 -8.23 15.95
C TYR A 112 -34.77 -8.05 17.39
N HIS A 113 -33.90 -8.40 18.33
CA HIS A 113 -34.12 -8.13 19.74
C HIS A 113 -33.26 -6.95 20.18
N LEU A 114 -33.89 -5.87 20.64
CA LEU A 114 -33.20 -4.67 21.10
C LEU A 114 -33.57 -4.39 22.55
N CYS A 115 -32.54 -4.21 23.38
CA CYS A 115 -32.71 -3.82 24.77
C CYS A 115 -31.84 -2.62 25.13
N PHE A 116 -32.42 -1.68 25.86
CA PHE A 116 -31.73 -0.57 26.50
C PHE A 116 -31.75 -0.79 28.01
N THR A 117 -30.60 -0.67 28.68
CA THR A 117 -30.53 -0.68 30.15
C THR A 117 -29.91 0.60 30.67
N TYR A 118 -30.50 1.14 31.73
CA TYR A 118 -30.00 2.32 32.43
C TYR A 118 -29.96 2.05 33.94
N ASN A 119 -28.83 2.36 34.56
CA ASN A 119 -28.65 2.28 36.00
C ASN A 119 -28.25 3.65 36.57
N HIS A 120 -29.13 4.26 37.37
CA HIS A 120 -28.86 5.58 37.97
C HIS A 120 -27.70 5.58 38.97
N MET A 121 -27.48 4.49 39.72
CA MET A 121 -26.44 4.45 40.76
C MET A 121 -25.03 4.50 40.17
N SER A 122 -24.82 3.86 39.02
CA SER A 122 -23.54 3.85 38.31
C SER A 122 -23.51 4.81 37.12
N SER A 123 -24.65 5.46 36.80
CA SER A 123 -24.89 6.20 35.56
C SER A 123 -24.51 5.40 34.30
N GLU A 124 -24.52 4.07 34.35
CA GLU A 124 -24.21 3.22 33.20
C GLU A 124 -25.44 3.09 32.29
N TYR A 125 -25.20 3.29 31.00
CA TYR A 125 -26.16 3.05 29.93
C TYR A 125 -25.59 2.03 28.93
N LYS A 126 -26.36 0.97 28.66
CA LYS A 126 -25.95 -0.11 27.75
C LYS A 126 -27.04 -0.41 26.73
N ILE A 127 -26.60 -0.82 25.54
CA ILE A 127 -27.46 -1.26 24.46
C ILE A 127 -27.06 -2.68 24.08
N TYR A 128 -28.06 -3.55 24.00
CA TYR A 128 -27.91 -4.93 23.57
C TYR A 128 -28.72 -5.16 22.30
N ILE A 129 -28.12 -5.85 21.33
CA ILE A 129 -28.75 -6.22 20.06
C ILE A 129 -28.58 -7.72 19.90
N ASN A 130 -29.69 -8.43 19.70
CA ASN A 130 -29.74 -9.89 19.63
C ASN A 130 -29.10 -10.62 20.83
N GLY A 131 -29.01 -9.93 21.98
CA GLY A 131 -28.39 -10.45 23.20
C GLY A 131 -26.95 -9.95 23.44
N ASP A 132 -26.29 -9.46 22.40
CA ASP A 132 -24.88 -9.04 22.47
C ASP A 132 -24.73 -7.55 22.82
N LEU A 133 -23.68 -7.23 23.59
CA LEU A 133 -23.39 -5.86 24.00
C LEU A 133 -22.88 -5.01 22.82
N ASN A 134 -23.75 -4.17 22.29
CA ASN A 134 -23.43 -3.26 21.19
C ASN A 134 -22.68 -2.02 21.67
N TYR A 135 -23.19 -1.34 22.71
CA TYR A 135 -22.67 -0.06 23.17
C TYR A 135 -22.71 0.07 24.69
N LYS A 136 -21.71 0.73 25.27
CA LYS A 136 -21.61 1.03 26.71
C LYS A 136 -21.07 2.45 26.91
N THR A 137 -21.76 3.26 27.70
CA THR A 137 -21.29 4.59 28.09
C THR A 137 -21.79 4.96 29.48
N THR A 138 -21.32 6.09 30.00
CA THR A 138 -21.89 6.73 31.18
C THR A 138 -22.66 7.99 30.77
N TYR A 139 -23.84 8.17 31.35
CA TYR A 139 -24.74 9.28 31.06
C TYR A 139 -25.61 9.58 32.28
N GLU A 140 -25.59 10.81 32.77
CA GLU A 140 -26.40 11.23 33.92
C GLU A 140 -27.79 11.68 33.46
N VAL A 141 -28.83 11.08 34.06
CA VAL A 141 -30.23 11.45 33.82
C VAL A 141 -30.72 12.20 35.05
N ASP A 142 -30.98 13.50 34.92
CA ASP A 142 -31.30 14.39 36.06
C ASP A 142 -32.69 14.12 36.68
N ARG A 143 -33.60 13.45 35.96
CA ARG A 143 -34.99 13.29 36.36
C ARG A 143 -35.46 11.84 36.22
N PRO A 144 -36.26 11.33 37.16
CA PRO A 144 -36.88 10.02 37.00
C PRO A 144 -37.89 10.04 35.86
N VAL A 145 -38.03 8.91 35.19
CA VAL A 145 -39.00 8.70 34.10
C VAL A 145 -40.37 8.34 34.70
N TYR A 146 -41.42 9.00 34.24
CA TYR A 146 -42.81 8.72 34.60
C TYR A 146 -43.74 9.14 33.43
N GLY A 147 -44.95 8.61 33.37
CA GLY A 147 -45.94 8.98 32.36
C GLY A 147 -47.28 8.30 32.56
N ASP A 148 -48.29 8.74 31.83
CA ASP A 148 -49.67 8.25 31.95
C ASP A 148 -50.17 7.51 30.70
N THR A 149 -49.42 7.59 29.59
CA THR A 149 -49.85 7.06 28.29
C THR A 149 -48.69 6.46 27.53
N ILE A 150 -48.88 5.26 26.99
CA ILE A 150 -47.89 4.60 26.13
C ILE A 150 -48.49 4.40 24.75
N ARG A 151 -47.67 4.67 23.73
CA ARG A 151 -47.98 4.43 22.33
C ARG A 151 -46.87 3.60 21.69
N LEU A 152 -47.28 2.65 20.87
CA LEU A 152 -46.42 1.93 19.94
C LEU A 152 -46.75 2.34 18.50
N GLY A 153 -45.74 2.33 17.64
CA GLY A 153 -45.93 2.51 16.19
C GLY A 153 -45.89 3.95 15.69
N GLN A 154 -45.83 4.95 16.59
CA GLN A 154 -45.89 6.37 16.22
C GLN A 154 -44.89 7.23 16.95
N GLY A 155 -44.45 8.29 16.26
CA GLY A 155 -43.69 9.39 16.84
C GLY A 155 -44.46 10.72 16.76
N GLU A 156 -43.77 11.82 17.05
CA GLU A 156 -44.38 13.17 17.07
C GLU A 156 -44.76 13.71 15.68
N GLN A 157 -44.10 13.23 14.63
CA GLN A 157 -44.29 13.65 13.25
C GLN A 157 -44.62 12.43 12.40
N LEU A 158 -45.27 12.66 11.26
CA LEU A 158 -45.64 11.61 10.31
C LEU A 158 -44.42 10.79 9.86
N GLU A 159 -43.29 11.44 9.62
CA GLU A 159 -42.01 10.81 9.20
C GLU A 159 -41.35 9.96 10.31
N HIS A 160 -41.87 10.03 11.54
CA HIS A 160 -41.38 9.27 12.69
C HIS A 160 -42.21 8.01 12.97
N SER A 161 -43.22 7.72 12.14
CA SER A 161 -44.03 6.51 12.28
C SER A 161 -43.21 5.26 12.01
N PHE A 162 -43.54 4.18 12.72
CA PHE A 162 -42.88 2.90 12.57
C PHE A 162 -43.68 2.03 11.62
N SER A 163 -43.04 1.55 10.55
CA SER A 163 -43.59 0.58 9.61
C SER A 163 -42.86 -0.75 9.78
N GLY A 164 -43.56 -1.75 10.31
CA GLY A 164 -42.96 -2.99 10.75
C GLY A 164 -43.85 -3.81 11.68
N ALA A 165 -43.30 -4.91 12.20
CA ALA A 165 -43.96 -5.75 13.20
C ALA A 165 -43.26 -5.63 14.57
N LEU A 166 -44.03 -5.61 15.66
CA LEU A 166 -43.53 -5.58 17.04
C LEU A 166 -44.08 -6.75 17.86
N SER A 167 -43.24 -7.24 18.77
CA SER A 167 -43.63 -8.24 19.76
C SER A 167 -42.76 -8.15 21.01
N GLN A 168 -43.24 -8.74 22.12
CA GLN A 168 -42.53 -8.82 23.40
C GLN A 168 -41.97 -7.48 23.90
N VAL A 169 -42.71 -6.38 23.69
CA VAL A 169 -42.31 -5.06 24.22
C VAL A 169 -42.54 -5.06 25.73
N ASN A 170 -41.46 -5.03 26.50
CA ASN A 170 -41.49 -5.11 27.96
C ASN A 170 -40.58 -4.05 28.59
N VAL A 171 -41.01 -3.52 29.74
CA VAL A 171 -40.23 -2.55 30.52
C VAL A 171 -40.13 -3.00 31.98
N TRP A 172 -38.91 -2.92 32.52
CA TRP A 172 -38.60 -3.19 33.92
C TRP A 172 -38.10 -1.94 34.63
N ASP A 173 -38.34 -1.86 35.93
CA ASP A 173 -37.89 -0.78 36.83
C ASP A 173 -36.46 -0.93 37.37
N HIS A 174 -35.73 -1.91 36.85
CA HIS A 174 -34.36 -2.22 37.22
C HIS A 174 -33.55 -2.65 35.97
N PRO A 175 -32.21 -2.51 36.01
CA PRO A 175 -31.37 -2.94 34.90
C PRO A 175 -31.24 -4.47 34.91
N LEU A 176 -31.60 -5.13 33.80
CA LEU A 176 -31.38 -6.57 33.63
C LEU A 176 -29.89 -6.89 33.40
N SER A 177 -29.48 -8.11 33.77
CA SER A 177 -28.13 -8.61 33.50
C SER A 177 -27.95 -8.94 32.02
N GLY A 178 -26.72 -8.86 31.51
CA GLY A 178 -26.40 -9.20 30.12
C GLY A 178 -26.77 -10.65 29.78
N ASP A 179 -26.52 -11.58 30.70
CA ASP A 179 -26.83 -13.00 30.51
C ASP A 179 -28.35 -13.22 30.39
N THR A 180 -29.13 -12.55 31.23
CA THR A 180 -30.61 -12.59 31.15
C THR A 180 -31.10 -12.05 29.80
N ILE A 181 -30.53 -10.94 29.32
CA ILE A 181 -30.90 -10.35 28.03
C ILE A 181 -30.55 -11.30 26.87
N ALA A 182 -29.39 -11.98 26.94
CA ALA A 182 -28.99 -12.98 25.96
C ALA A 182 -29.94 -14.20 25.96
N GLU A 183 -30.41 -14.64 27.13
CA GLU A 183 -31.40 -15.71 27.24
C GLU A 183 -32.78 -15.31 26.68
N ILE A 184 -33.21 -14.06 26.87
CA ILE A 184 -34.43 -13.51 26.25
C ILE A 184 -34.28 -13.47 24.72
N ALA A 185 -33.13 -13.00 24.22
CA ALA A 185 -32.85 -12.96 22.79
C ALA A 185 -32.84 -14.36 22.15
N ALA A 186 -32.29 -15.35 22.85
CA ALA A 186 -32.24 -16.74 22.42
C ALA A 186 -33.57 -17.51 22.58
N CYS A 187 -34.67 -16.83 22.95
CA CYS A 187 -35.97 -17.45 23.26
C CYS A 187 -35.93 -18.55 24.33
N LYS A 188 -34.94 -18.52 25.24
CA LYS A 188 -34.87 -19.50 26.34
C LYS A 188 -35.83 -19.14 27.48
N ILE A 189 -36.02 -17.84 27.68
CA ILE A 189 -36.90 -17.28 28.71
C ILE A 189 -37.81 -16.20 28.09
N ASP A 190 -39.06 -16.14 28.53
CA ASP A 190 -40.03 -15.08 28.18
C ASP A 190 -40.38 -14.32 29.47
N LEU A 191 -39.47 -13.45 29.89
CA LEU A 191 -39.63 -12.65 31.10
C LEU A 191 -40.60 -11.49 30.82
N LYS A 192 -41.62 -11.32 31.66
CA LYS A 192 -42.56 -10.19 31.57
C LYS A 192 -42.02 -8.99 32.33
N GLY A 193 -42.24 -7.80 31.78
CA GLY A 193 -41.90 -6.54 32.45
C GLY A 193 -42.81 -6.29 33.64
N ASN A 194 -42.25 -5.79 34.74
CA ASN A 194 -43.03 -5.41 35.93
C ASN A 194 -43.62 -4.00 35.84
N TYR A 195 -43.05 -3.14 34.99
CA TYR A 195 -43.63 -1.83 34.70
C TYR A 195 -44.59 -1.90 33.50
N ILE A 196 -44.15 -2.54 32.40
CA ILE A 196 -44.97 -2.80 31.20
C ILE A 196 -44.79 -4.25 30.79
N SER A 197 -45.89 -4.98 30.68
CA SER A 197 -45.93 -6.36 30.20
C SER A 197 -46.65 -6.43 28.86
N TRP A 198 -46.07 -7.16 27.90
CA TRP A 198 -46.67 -7.36 26.58
C TRP A 198 -48.08 -7.99 26.64
N ASP A 199 -48.35 -8.81 27.66
CA ASP A 199 -49.57 -9.64 27.74
C ASP A 199 -50.78 -8.92 28.40
N GLU A 200 -50.63 -7.70 28.90
CA GLU A 200 -51.70 -6.97 29.64
C GLU A 200 -52.79 -6.35 28.73
N GLY A 201 -52.70 -6.54 27.40
CA GLY A 201 -53.69 -6.13 26.42
C GLY A 201 -53.45 -4.73 25.84
N TRP A 202 -53.63 -4.61 24.52
CA TRP A 202 -53.39 -3.38 23.75
C TRP A 202 -54.67 -2.93 23.06
N THR A 203 -54.97 -1.63 23.11
CA THR A 203 -56.05 -1.05 22.29
C THR A 203 -55.48 -0.67 20.93
N LEU A 204 -55.91 -1.40 19.91
CA LEU A 204 -55.40 -1.30 18.53
C LEU A 204 -56.23 -0.33 17.69
N SER A 205 -55.58 0.60 17.01
CA SER A 205 -56.19 1.51 16.03
C SER A 205 -55.45 1.38 14.69
N ASN A 206 -56.11 0.86 13.65
CA ASN A 206 -55.49 0.54 12.34
C ASN A 206 -54.19 -0.32 12.45
N VAL A 207 -54.16 -1.26 13.39
CA VAL A 207 -53.05 -2.22 13.60
C VAL A 207 -53.58 -3.63 13.41
N THR A 208 -52.86 -4.47 12.67
CA THR A 208 -53.20 -5.89 12.50
C THR A 208 -52.51 -6.74 13.58
N SER A 209 -53.26 -7.59 14.28
CA SER A 209 -52.71 -8.56 15.24
C SER A 209 -52.82 -9.97 14.69
N TYR A 210 -51.74 -10.75 14.80
CA TYR A 210 -51.70 -12.17 14.47
C TYR A 210 -50.76 -12.93 15.40
N THR A 211 -50.90 -14.25 15.44
CA THR A 211 -50.10 -15.12 16.29
C THR A 211 -49.12 -15.95 15.47
N VAL A 212 -47.85 -15.95 15.85
CA VAL A 212 -46.78 -16.74 15.21
C VAL A 212 -46.39 -17.92 16.10
N SER A 213 -46.10 -19.08 15.52
CA SER A 213 -45.61 -20.21 16.32
C SER A 213 -44.25 -19.89 16.96
N LEU A 214 -44.02 -20.33 18.21
CA LEU A 214 -42.74 -20.10 18.91
C LEU A 214 -41.54 -20.63 18.11
N LYS A 215 -41.72 -21.75 17.41
CA LYS A 215 -40.66 -22.35 16.58
C LYS A 215 -40.24 -21.40 15.45
N GLN A 216 -41.21 -20.82 14.74
CA GLN A 216 -40.97 -19.88 13.64
C GLN A 216 -40.47 -18.52 14.15
N PHE A 217 -41.01 -18.04 15.28
CA PHE A 217 -40.62 -16.77 15.91
C PHE A 217 -39.16 -16.76 16.41
N CYS A 218 -38.64 -17.94 16.78
CA CYS A 218 -37.31 -18.12 17.36
C CYS A 218 -36.32 -18.81 16.42
N GLN A 219 -36.69 -19.09 15.17
CA GLN A 219 -35.81 -19.74 14.22
C GLN A 219 -34.79 -18.73 13.69
N TRP A 220 -33.50 -19.05 13.83
CA TRP A 220 -32.39 -18.19 13.34
C TRP A 220 -31.99 -18.49 11.89
N THR A 221 -32.57 -19.53 11.28
CA THR A 221 -32.23 -19.97 9.91
C THR A 221 -33.12 -19.30 8.89
N ALA A 222 -32.52 -18.74 7.84
CA ALA A 222 -33.22 -18.25 6.66
C ALA A 222 -34.16 -19.32 6.09
N GLU A 223 -35.41 -18.96 5.80
CA GLU A 223 -36.14 -19.68 4.76
C GLU A 223 -35.57 -19.24 3.40
N THR A 224 -35.14 -20.20 2.59
CA THR A 224 -34.67 -19.94 1.22
C THR A 224 -35.85 -19.47 0.37
N THR A 225 -35.68 -18.35 -0.33
CA THR A 225 -36.72 -17.83 -1.22
C THR A 225 -36.40 -18.26 -2.65
N TYR A 226 -37.38 -18.84 -3.33
CA TYR A 226 -37.21 -19.25 -4.73
C TYR A 226 -37.78 -18.17 -5.65
N PHE A 227 -36.95 -17.64 -6.53
CA PHE A 227 -37.39 -16.77 -7.62
C PHE A 227 -37.51 -17.57 -8.91
N TRP A 228 -38.64 -17.41 -9.59
CA TRP A 228 -39.01 -18.21 -10.75
C TRP A 228 -39.01 -17.34 -12.00
N PHE A 229 -38.33 -17.78 -13.05
CA PHE A 229 -38.24 -17.06 -14.32
C PHE A 229 -38.78 -17.93 -15.47
N PRO A 230 -39.47 -17.30 -16.44
CA PRO A 230 -40.03 -17.99 -17.60
C PRO A 230 -38.93 -18.60 -18.48
N GLU A 231 -39.32 -19.25 -19.58
CA GLU A 231 -38.38 -19.87 -20.53
C GLU A 231 -37.38 -18.86 -21.10
N THR A 232 -36.11 -19.00 -20.70
CA THR A 232 -34.99 -18.16 -21.13
C THR A 232 -33.85 -19.02 -21.67
N SER A 233 -32.91 -18.40 -22.39
CA SER A 233 -31.63 -19.05 -22.68
C SER A 233 -30.87 -19.33 -21.40
N TRP A 234 -29.96 -20.31 -21.45
CA TRP A 234 -29.12 -20.67 -20.30
C TRP A 234 -28.27 -19.50 -19.82
N GLU A 235 -27.66 -18.73 -20.74
CA GLU A 235 -26.83 -17.55 -20.40
C GLU A 235 -27.59 -16.47 -19.62
N LEU A 236 -28.86 -16.23 -19.97
CA LEU A 236 -29.68 -15.27 -19.24
C LEU A 236 -30.10 -15.82 -17.87
N ALA A 237 -30.36 -17.14 -17.79
CA ALA A 237 -30.74 -17.81 -16.56
C ALA A 237 -29.59 -17.82 -15.53
N THR A 238 -28.37 -18.18 -15.95
CA THR A 238 -27.17 -18.14 -15.10
C THR A 238 -26.91 -16.72 -14.61
N TYR A 239 -26.89 -15.74 -15.53
CA TYR A 239 -26.69 -14.33 -15.20
C TYR A 239 -27.70 -13.83 -14.15
N VAL A 240 -29.00 -14.10 -14.33
CA VAL A 240 -30.03 -13.59 -13.43
C VAL A 240 -29.88 -14.17 -12.02
N CYS A 241 -29.59 -15.47 -11.91
CA CYS A 241 -29.37 -16.09 -10.60
C CYS A 241 -28.10 -15.55 -9.93
N GLU A 242 -27.01 -15.41 -10.69
CA GLU A 242 -25.73 -14.89 -10.19
C GLU A 242 -25.82 -13.42 -9.77
N ALA A 243 -26.53 -12.60 -10.55
CA ALA A 243 -26.81 -11.20 -10.22
C ALA A 243 -27.71 -11.08 -8.97
N LEU A 244 -28.56 -12.08 -8.72
CA LEU A 244 -29.29 -12.23 -7.47
C LEU A 244 -28.40 -12.75 -6.32
N GLY A 245 -27.09 -12.94 -6.49
CA GLY A 245 -26.23 -13.47 -5.43
C GLY A 245 -26.52 -14.94 -5.10
N SER A 246 -27.05 -15.68 -6.07
CA SER A 246 -27.36 -17.10 -6.01
C SER A 246 -26.83 -17.82 -7.26
N HIS A 247 -27.04 -19.11 -7.38
CA HIS A 247 -26.74 -19.88 -8.58
C HIS A 247 -27.97 -20.67 -9.00
N LEU A 248 -27.95 -21.19 -10.22
CA LEU A 248 -28.93 -22.20 -10.63
C LEU A 248 -28.83 -23.42 -9.69
N PRO A 249 -29.93 -24.16 -9.48
CA PRO A 249 -29.92 -25.35 -8.66
C PRO A 249 -29.05 -26.45 -9.28
N LEU A 250 -28.44 -27.25 -8.41
CA LEU A 250 -27.80 -28.51 -8.78
C LEU A 250 -28.30 -29.61 -7.82
N PRO A 251 -29.20 -30.50 -8.27
CA PRO A 251 -29.74 -31.54 -7.41
C PRO A 251 -28.68 -32.60 -7.10
N THR A 252 -28.47 -32.87 -5.81
CA THR A 252 -27.65 -34.00 -5.34
C THR A 252 -28.47 -35.28 -5.21
N THR A 253 -29.78 -35.14 -4.99
CA THR A 253 -30.74 -36.25 -4.83
C THR A 253 -32.03 -36.01 -5.62
N MET A 254 -32.74 -37.08 -5.97
CA MET A 254 -34.04 -36.95 -6.65
C MET A 254 -35.14 -36.36 -5.76
N ASP A 255 -35.00 -36.47 -4.43
CA ASP A 255 -35.95 -35.88 -3.49
C ASP A 255 -35.94 -34.34 -3.56
N GLU A 256 -34.76 -33.73 -3.78
CA GLU A 256 -34.62 -32.29 -4.03
C GLU A 256 -35.34 -31.86 -5.30
N VAL A 257 -35.18 -32.64 -6.39
CA VAL A 257 -35.87 -32.40 -7.66
C VAL A 257 -37.39 -32.38 -7.43
N HIS A 258 -37.95 -33.42 -6.81
CA HIS A 258 -39.38 -33.49 -6.51
C HIS A 258 -39.86 -32.35 -5.60
N SER A 259 -39.00 -31.87 -4.69
CA SER A 259 -39.32 -30.74 -3.82
C SER A 259 -39.52 -29.44 -4.62
N TRP A 260 -38.67 -29.13 -5.59
CA TRP A 260 -38.81 -27.93 -6.41
C TRP A 260 -40.07 -27.97 -7.29
N TYR A 261 -40.41 -29.11 -7.88
CA TYR A 261 -41.67 -29.27 -8.61
C TYR A 261 -42.90 -29.11 -7.69
N ASN A 262 -42.83 -29.55 -6.44
CA ASN A 262 -43.91 -29.35 -5.49
C ASN A 262 -44.03 -27.86 -5.11
N ILE A 263 -42.91 -27.19 -4.80
CA ILE A 263 -42.87 -25.76 -4.48
C ILE A 263 -43.40 -24.92 -5.65
N SER A 264 -43.02 -25.23 -6.89
CA SER A 264 -43.52 -24.50 -8.07
C SER A 264 -45.04 -24.62 -8.19
N SER A 265 -45.59 -25.82 -7.98
CA SER A 265 -47.03 -26.10 -8.07
C SER A 265 -47.87 -25.39 -6.99
N VAL A 266 -47.29 -25.17 -5.81
CA VAL A 266 -47.94 -24.48 -4.68
C VAL A 266 -47.83 -22.96 -4.81
N THR A 267 -46.68 -22.46 -5.28
CA THR A 267 -46.40 -21.02 -5.33
C THR A 267 -47.19 -20.33 -6.44
N TRP A 268 -47.35 -20.99 -7.59
CA TRP A 268 -48.01 -20.42 -8.77
C TRP A 268 -49.14 -21.32 -9.29
N PRO A 269 -50.27 -21.43 -8.56
CA PRO A 269 -51.36 -22.33 -8.93
C PRO A 269 -52.11 -21.90 -10.20
N ASP A 270 -52.10 -20.60 -10.52
CA ASP A 270 -52.94 -19.96 -11.55
C ASP A 270 -52.24 -19.71 -12.90
N GLU A 271 -50.97 -20.10 -13.07
CA GLU A 271 -50.21 -20.00 -14.34
C GLU A 271 -49.85 -21.41 -14.88
N PRO A 272 -50.79 -22.16 -15.49
CA PRO A 272 -50.63 -23.59 -15.75
C PRO A 272 -49.67 -23.93 -16.90
N SER A 273 -49.22 -22.95 -17.68
CA SER A 273 -48.44 -23.13 -18.90
C SER A 273 -46.95 -22.78 -18.77
N LEU A 274 -46.51 -22.17 -17.67
CA LEU A 274 -45.12 -21.79 -17.49
C LEU A 274 -44.45 -22.75 -16.50
N CYS A 275 -43.42 -23.47 -16.97
CA CYS A 275 -42.38 -24.08 -16.13
C CYS A 275 -42.74 -25.32 -15.30
N ARG A 276 -43.58 -26.22 -15.83
CA ARG A 276 -43.87 -27.53 -15.22
C ARG A 276 -42.98 -28.69 -15.69
N ASN A 277 -42.20 -28.47 -16.74
CA ASN A 277 -41.49 -29.55 -17.41
C ASN A 277 -40.05 -29.65 -16.94
N ASN A 278 -39.22 -28.67 -17.27
CA ASN A 278 -37.77 -28.74 -17.12
C ASN A 278 -37.24 -27.42 -16.50
N PHE A 279 -36.15 -27.50 -15.74
CA PHE A 279 -35.42 -26.34 -15.20
C PHE A 279 -33.96 -26.34 -15.65
N TRP A 280 -33.33 -25.19 -15.79
CA TRP A 280 -31.87 -25.13 -16.00
C TRP A 280 -31.10 -25.56 -14.76
N ALA A 281 -30.00 -26.31 -14.96
CA ALA A 281 -29.03 -26.65 -13.92
C ALA A 281 -27.76 -25.78 -14.02
N SER A 282 -26.98 -25.71 -12.93
CA SER A 282 -25.77 -24.88 -12.83
C SER A 282 -24.49 -25.51 -13.41
N ILE A 283 -24.60 -26.61 -14.14
CA ILE A 283 -23.44 -27.35 -14.66
C ILE A 283 -23.42 -27.32 -16.18
N ASP A 284 -22.20 -27.30 -16.71
CA ASP A 284 -21.89 -27.28 -18.12
C ASP A 284 -20.57 -28.02 -18.39
N ASP A 285 -20.34 -28.45 -19.62
CA ASP A 285 -19.08 -29.04 -20.09
C ASP A 285 -18.54 -28.30 -21.33
N MET A 286 -18.86 -27.01 -21.45
CA MET A 286 -18.53 -26.15 -22.60
C MET A 286 -17.02 -26.08 -22.93
N LYS A 287 -16.15 -26.35 -21.94
CA LYS A 287 -14.69 -26.31 -22.11
C LYS A 287 -14.11 -27.64 -22.58
N GLU A 288 -14.59 -28.74 -22.02
CA GLU A 288 -14.09 -30.08 -22.28
C GLU A 288 -15.25 -31.07 -22.20
N GLU A 289 -15.59 -31.62 -23.36
CA GLU A 289 -16.67 -32.60 -23.55
C GLU A 289 -16.62 -33.75 -22.54
N GLY A 290 -17.73 -34.02 -21.88
CA GLY A 290 -17.87 -35.08 -20.89
C GLY A 290 -17.20 -34.78 -19.55
N TYR A 291 -16.62 -33.58 -19.37
CA TYR A 291 -16.08 -33.09 -18.10
C TYR A 291 -16.96 -31.99 -17.53
N TRP A 292 -17.94 -32.42 -16.74
CA TRP A 292 -18.93 -31.53 -16.13
C TRP A 292 -18.33 -30.71 -14.99
N VAL A 293 -18.46 -29.39 -15.12
CA VAL A 293 -18.07 -28.42 -14.11
C VAL A 293 -19.27 -27.55 -13.75
N THR A 294 -19.24 -26.98 -12.56
CA THR A 294 -20.12 -25.86 -12.20
C THR A 294 -19.74 -24.62 -13.00
N HIS A 295 -20.76 -23.86 -13.42
CA HIS A 295 -20.55 -22.64 -14.18
C HIS A 295 -19.74 -21.58 -13.41
N TYR A 296 -20.08 -21.38 -12.13
CA TYR A 296 -19.62 -20.24 -11.32
C TYR A 296 -18.19 -20.39 -10.77
N ASP A 297 -17.79 -21.57 -10.28
CA ASP A 297 -16.44 -21.81 -9.71
C ASP A 297 -15.61 -22.81 -10.50
N GLN A 298 -16.15 -23.37 -11.59
CA GLN A 298 -15.46 -24.30 -12.48
C GLN A 298 -14.97 -25.55 -11.73
N SER A 299 -15.66 -25.90 -10.64
CA SER A 299 -15.33 -27.08 -9.84
C SER A 299 -15.92 -28.33 -10.49
N PRO A 300 -15.17 -29.45 -10.52
CA PRO A 300 -15.64 -30.67 -11.15
C PRO A 300 -16.78 -31.30 -10.36
N VAL A 301 -17.83 -31.71 -11.07
CA VAL A 301 -19.02 -32.33 -10.49
C VAL A 301 -19.15 -33.77 -10.95
N ALA A 302 -19.16 -34.70 -10.00
CA ALA A 302 -19.55 -36.07 -10.25
C ALA A 302 -21.08 -36.18 -10.18
N VAL A 303 -21.73 -36.21 -11.34
CA VAL A 303 -23.19 -36.26 -11.45
C VAL A 303 -23.67 -37.71 -11.35
N ASN A 304 -24.40 -38.03 -10.28
CA ASN A 304 -24.95 -39.38 -10.03
C ASN A 304 -26.46 -39.49 -10.36
N THR A 305 -27.07 -38.40 -10.81
CA THR A 305 -28.52 -38.21 -10.98
C THR A 305 -28.95 -38.10 -12.44
N TRP A 306 -28.09 -38.55 -13.37
CA TRP A 306 -28.44 -38.64 -14.79
C TRP A 306 -29.67 -39.51 -15.02
N LYS A 307 -30.50 -39.09 -15.97
CA LYS A 307 -31.59 -39.89 -16.51
C LYS A 307 -31.03 -41.06 -17.33
N ASP A 308 -31.82 -42.13 -17.45
CA ASP A 308 -31.44 -43.30 -18.26
C ASP A 308 -31.06 -42.89 -19.71
N ASN A 309 -29.87 -43.32 -20.15
CA ASN A 309 -29.23 -43.00 -21.43
C ASN A 309 -28.63 -41.59 -21.56
N GLU A 310 -28.58 -40.80 -20.49
CA GLU A 310 -27.87 -39.51 -20.45
C GLU A 310 -26.50 -39.64 -19.74
N PRO A 311 -25.50 -38.82 -20.08
CA PRO A 311 -25.51 -37.80 -21.15
C PRO A 311 -25.34 -38.39 -22.56
N ASN A 312 -26.04 -37.84 -23.57
CA ASN A 312 -26.13 -38.41 -24.92
C ASN A 312 -25.68 -37.48 -26.07
N GLY A 313 -25.56 -36.17 -25.82
CA GLY A 313 -25.53 -35.15 -26.84
C GLY A 313 -24.15 -34.80 -27.41
N ILE A 314 -23.07 -35.35 -26.84
CA ILE A 314 -21.68 -35.10 -27.27
C ILE A 314 -21.41 -33.56 -27.34
N PHE A 315 -20.61 -33.09 -28.30
CA PHE A 315 -20.15 -31.70 -28.42
C PHE A 315 -21.23 -30.61 -28.62
N PHE A 316 -22.49 -30.98 -28.82
CA PHE A 316 -23.56 -30.01 -29.10
C PHE A 316 -24.40 -29.67 -27.87
N GLU A 317 -24.49 -30.57 -26.91
CA GLU A 317 -25.37 -30.42 -25.74
C GLU A 317 -24.55 -30.11 -24.49
N ASN A 318 -24.00 -28.89 -24.45
CA ASN A 318 -23.03 -28.56 -23.41
C ASN A 318 -23.64 -28.08 -22.08
N CYS A 319 -24.97 -27.99 -21.99
CA CYS A 319 -25.69 -27.49 -20.81
C CYS A 319 -26.63 -28.55 -20.25
N VAL A 320 -27.03 -28.44 -18.98
CA VAL A 320 -27.87 -29.45 -18.34
C VAL A 320 -29.23 -28.89 -17.94
N GLN A 321 -30.27 -29.70 -18.18
CA GLN A 321 -31.63 -29.46 -17.71
C GLN A 321 -32.03 -30.51 -16.66
N ILE A 322 -32.86 -30.07 -15.70
CA ILE A 322 -33.44 -30.85 -14.62
C ILE A 322 -34.83 -31.30 -15.07
N GLU A 323 -35.00 -32.59 -15.29
CA GLU A 323 -36.30 -33.20 -15.58
C GLU A 323 -36.84 -33.94 -14.34
N PRO A 324 -38.14 -34.29 -14.30
CA PRO A 324 -38.73 -35.04 -13.19
C PRO A 324 -38.13 -36.43 -12.99
N THR A 325 -37.47 -36.98 -14.01
CA THR A 325 -36.84 -38.32 -14.02
C THR A 325 -35.32 -38.29 -13.85
N GLY A 326 -34.70 -37.10 -13.81
CA GLY A 326 -33.26 -36.93 -13.67
C GLY A 326 -32.69 -35.80 -14.53
N LEU A 327 -31.37 -35.66 -14.50
CA LEU A 327 -30.65 -34.68 -15.31
C LEU A 327 -30.50 -35.18 -16.75
N ALA A 328 -30.58 -34.27 -17.71
CA ALA A 328 -30.32 -34.52 -19.12
C ALA A 328 -29.48 -33.37 -19.69
N ASP A 329 -28.50 -33.70 -20.52
CA ASP A 329 -27.78 -32.71 -21.31
C ASP A 329 -28.68 -32.13 -22.41
N THR A 330 -28.38 -30.90 -22.82
CA THR A 330 -29.16 -30.16 -23.82
C THR A 330 -28.37 -28.99 -24.42
N ASP A 331 -28.84 -28.49 -25.56
CA ASP A 331 -28.26 -27.33 -26.22
C ASP A 331 -28.56 -26.02 -25.45
N CYS A 332 -27.50 -25.28 -25.12
CA CYS A 332 -27.56 -24.05 -24.31
C CYS A 332 -28.30 -22.86 -24.97
N VAL A 333 -28.36 -22.83 -26.31
CA VAL A 333 -28.70 -21.62 -27.09
C VAL A 333 -30.09 -21.71 -27.70
N THR A 334 -30.42 -22.87 -28.26
CA THR A 334 -31.66 -23.11 -29.01
C THR A 334 -32.83 -23.40 -28.08
N ASN A 335 -32.58 -24.12 -26.99
CA ASN A 335 -33.61 -24.45 -26.02
C ASN A 335 -33.84 -23.29 -25.06
N LYS A 336 -35.11 -23.03 -24.76
CA LYS A 336 -35.52 -22.05 -23.76
C LYS A 336 -36.21 -22.82 -22.65
N ILE A 337 -35.60 -22.79 -21.47
CA ILE A 337 -36.03 -23.55 -20.31
C ILE A 337 -36.20 -22.57 -19.15
N CYS A 338 -37.07 -22.91 -18.24
CA CYS A 338 -37.30 -22.10 -17.06
C CYS A 338 -36.13 -22.16 -16.10
N SER A 339 -35.96 -21.11 -15.32
CA SER A 339 -34.95 -21.07 -14.28
C SER A 339 -35.56 -20.78 -12.92
N VAL A 340 -34.99 -21.41 -11.91
CA VAL A 340 -35.27 -21.14 -10.51
C VAL A 340 -33.96 -20.72 -9.86
N CYS A 341 -33.98 -19.61 -9.14
CA CYS A 341 -32.82 -19.14 -8.39
C CYS A 341 -33.11 -19.29 -6.90
N GLU A 342 -32.22 -19.97 -6.17
CA GLU A 342 -32.35 -20.13 -4.72
C GLU A 342 -31.75 -18.93 -3.99
N PHE A 343 -32.58 -17.93 -3.71
CA PHE A 343 -32.10 -16.69 -3.14
C PHE A 343 -32.09 -16.72 -1.61
N SER A 344 -30.88 -16.59 -1.05
CA SER A 344 -30.68 -16.17 0.34
C SER A 344 -30.78 -14.65 0.35
N GLN A 345 -31.81 -14.05 0.99
CA GLN A 345 -32.19 -12.64 0.77
C GLN A 345 -31.19 -11.55 1.19
N ILE A 346 -30.04 -11.44 0.53
CA ILE A 346 -29.08 -10.35 0.72
C ILE A 346 -29.71 -9.05 0.18
N PRO A 347 -29.60 -7.91 0.89
CA PRO A 347 -30.15 -6.67 0.37
C PRO A 347 -29.32 -6.17 -0.82
N PHE A 348 -29.99 -5.57 -1.78
CA PHE A 348 -29.31 -4.88 -2.87
C PHE A 348 -28.87 -3.49 -2.42
N THR A 349 -27.72 -3.04 -2.90
CA THR A 349 -27.20 -1.69 -2.66
C THR A 349 -27.03 -0.99 -4.00
N LEU A 350 -27.59 0.21 -4.13
CA LEU A 350 -27.44 1.04 -5.32
C LEU A 350 -26.27 2.02 -5.13
N LEU A 351 -25.15 1.77 -5.79
CA LEU A 351 -23.96 2.62 -5.79
C LEU A 351 -23.97 3.59 -6.98
N GLY A 352 -23.22 4.68 -6.87
CA GLY A 352 -23.13 5.72 -7.92
C GLY A 352 -24.13 6.87 -7.74
N ILE A 353 -24.92 6.85 -6.66
CA ILE A 353 -25.84 7.92 -6.28
C ILE A 353 -25.24 8.79 -5.17
N CYS A 354 -25.61 10.06 -5.13
CA CYS A 354 -25.15 11.02 -4.12
C CYS A 354 -26.01 11.03 -2.84
N GLU A 355 -26.95 10.08 -2.71
CA GLU A 355 -27.77 9.88 -1.52
C GLU A 355 -26.92 9.46 -0.33
N SER A 356 -27.23 10.01 0.84
CA SER A 356 -26.54 9.70 2.10
C SER A 356 -27.37 8.78 3.00
N GLU A 357 -28.67 8.75 2.77
CA GLU A 357 -29.67 8.03 3.54
C GLU A 357 -29.73 6.56 3.14
N LEU A 358 -29.22 5.68 4.01
CA LEU A 358 -29.15 4.24 3.76
C LEU A 358 -30.48 3.59 3.36
N GLN A 359 -31.62 4.12 3.82
CA GLN A 359 -32.95 3.63 3.47
C GLN A 359 -33.29 3.80 1.98
N ASN A 360 -32.67 4.77 1.31
CA ASN A 360 -32.84 5.05 -0.11
C ASN A 360 -31.79 4.34 -0.98
N ILE A 361 -30.75 3.78 -0.38
CA ILE A 361 -29.64 3.11 -1.06
C ILE A 361 -29.83 1.58 -1.04
N HIS A 362 -30.44 1.05 0.02
CA HIS A 362 -30.67 -0.39 0.16
C HIS A 362 -32.07 -0.80 -0.30
N PHE A 363 -32.12 -1.81 -1.16
CA PHE A 363 -33.30 -2.36 -1.78
C PHE A 363 -33.52 -3.82 -1.37
N LYS A 364 -34.77 -4.17 -1.17
CA LYS A 364 -35.22 -5.54 -1.04
C LYS A 364 -35.84 -5.97 -2.36
N VAL A 365 -35.47 -7.15 -2.85
CA VAL A 365 -36.11 -7.74 -4.04
C VAL A 365 -37.32 -8.59 -3.64
N SER A 366 -38.41 -8.44 -4.37
CA SER A 366 -39.59 -9.29 -4.31
C SER A 366 -40.08 -9.64 -5.70
N GLN A 367 -40.85 -10.72 -5.80
CA GLN A 367 -41.46 -11.18 -7.03
C GLN A 367 -42.97 -11.28 -6.82
N ASP A 368 -43.72 -10.46 -7.56
CA ASP A 368 -45.18 -10.41 -7.47
C ASP A 368 -45.83 -11.44 -8.40
N TYR A 369 -45.24 -11.64 -9.59
CA TYR A 369 -45.59 -12.66 -10.57
C TYR A 369 -44.33 -13.17 -11.27
N MET A 370 -44.43 -14.31 -11.96
CA MET A 370 -43.28 -15.00 -12.53
C MET A 370 -42.45 -14.09 -13.47
N GLY A 371 -41.14 -14.08 -13.28
CA GLY A 371 -40.18 -13.26 -14.04
C GLY A 371 -40.17 -11.76 -13.72
N HIS A 372 -41.09 -11.23 -12.90
CA HIS A 372 -41.14 -9.81 -12.55
C HIS A 372 -40.47 -9.53 -11.22
N LEU A 373 -39.29 -8.89 -11.28
CA LEU A 373 -38.57 -8.43 -10.10
C LEU A 373 -38.96 -7.00 -9.76
N LEU A 374 -39.30 -6.80 -8.50
CA LEU A 374 -39.53 -5.50 -7.88
C LEU A 374 -38.46 -5.26 -6.84
N PHE A 375 -37.61 -4.24 -7.04
CA PHE A 375 -36.65 -3.81 -6.03
C PHE A 375 -37.25 -2.64 -5.27
N ARG A 376 -37.67 -2.88 -4.04
CA ARG A 376 -38.28 -1.87 -3.19
C ARG A 376 -37.29 -1.43 -2.12
N GLY A 377 -36.97 -0.14 -2.09
CA GLY A 377 -36.15 0.47 -1.03
C GLY A 377 -36.87 0.44 0.32
N TYR A 378 -36.11 0.56 1.40
CA TYR A 378 -36.71 0.76 2.72
C TYR A 378 -37.35 2.15 2.85
N GLY A 379 -36.86 3.15 2.09
CA GLY A 379 -37.35 4.52 2.07
C GLY A 379 -38.32 4.80 0.93
N GLU A 380 -38.00 5.82 0.12
CA GLU A 380 -38.93 6.39 -0.87
C GLU A 380 -38.76 5.85 -2.30
N TYR A 381 -37.72 5.04 -2.54
CA TYR A 381 -37.34 4.61 -3.89
C TYR A 381 -37.70 3.16 -4.19
N GLN A 382 -38.03 2.92 -5.47
CA GLN A 382 -38.19 1.58 -6.02
C GLN A 382 -37.61 1.51 -7.44
N ILE A 383 -37.21 0.31 -7.84
CA ILE A 383 -36.82 0.01 -9.22
C ILE A 383 -37.74 -1.12 -9.69
N HIS A 384 -38.49 -0.85 -10.75
CA HIS A 384 -39.45 -1.79 -11.33
C HIS A 384 -39.41 -1.70 -12.86
N LYS A 385 -40.02 -2.68 -13.52
CA LYS A 385 -40.09 -2.71 -14.98
C LYS A 385 -41.42 -2.10 -15.45
N GLU A 386 -41.36 -1.02 -16.23
CA GLU A 386 -42.53 -0.44 -16.91
C GLU A 386 -42.51 -0.82 -18.39
N GLY A 387 -43.43 -1.70 -18.79
CA GLY A 387 -43.43 -2.24 -20.15
C GLY A 387 -42.17 -3.09 -20.39
N ASN A 388 -41.24 -2.59 -21.22
CA ASN A 388 -39.98 -3.28 -21.48
C ASN A 388 -38.74 -2.56 -20.93
N GLU A 389 -38.92 -1.45 -20.21
CA GLU A 389 -37.82 -0.64 -19.68
C GLU A 389 -37.77 -0.71 -18.15
N TRP A 390 -36.56 -0.68 -17.59
CA TRP A 390 -36.37 -0.56 -16.16
C TRP A 390 -36.37 0.91 -15.75
N VAL A 391 -37.14 1.20 -14.71
CA VAL A 391 -37.39 2.55 -14.23
C VAL A 391 -37.02 2.64 -12.75
N TRP A 392 -36.20 3.63 -12.41
CA TRP A 392 -35.99 4.05 -11.03
C TRP A 392 -37.02 5.12 -10.68
N PHE A 393 -37.82 4.87 -9.65
CA PHE A 393 -39.04 5.62 -9.35
C PHE A 393 -39.08 6.06 -7.89
N ASN A 394 -39.58 7.28 -7.65
CA ASN A 394 -39.88 7.78 -6.32
C ASN A 394 -41.36 7.56 -6.01
N ILE A 395 -41.64 6.75 -4.99
CA ILE A 395 -42.99 6.37 -4.56
C ILE A 395 -43.74 7.58 -4.00
N LYS A 396 -43.07 8.42 -3.20
CA LYS A 396 -43.69 9.55 -2.49
C LYS A 396 -44.05 10.70 -3.42
N THR A 397 -43.19 11.01 -4.39
CA THR A 397 -43.45 12.08 -5.37
C THR A 397 -44.14 11.58 -6.64
N THR A 398 -44.30 10.26 -6.79
CA THR A 398 -44.85 9.60 -7.99
C THR A 398 -44.12 10.00 -9.27
N GLN A 399 -42.79 10.11 -9.20
CA GLN A 399 -41.96 10.62 -10.29
C GLN A 399 -40.89 9.61 -10.71
N THR A 400 -40.72 9.46 -12.02
CA THR A 400 -39.60 8.72 -12.60
C THR A 400 -38.30 9.49 -12.43
N LEU A 401 -37.32 8.86 -11.78
CA LEU A 401 -36.00 9.43 -11.55
C LEU A 401 -35.06 9.15 -12.73
N ALA A 402 -34.95 7.88 -13.12
CA ALA A 402 -34.09 7.46 -14.23
C ALA A 402 -34.66 6.26 -14.98
N ARG A 403 -34.23 6.10 -16.24
CA ARG A 403 -34.49 4.91 -17.08
C ARG A 403 -33.18 4.21 -17.42
N LEU A 404 -33.20 2.88 -17.44
CA LEU A 404 -32.06 2.09 -17.87
C LEU A 404 -31.82 2.29 -19.37
N ASP A 405 -30.55 2.40 -19.79
CA ASP A 405 -30.19 2.46 -21.21
C ASP A 405 -30.62 1.17 -21.92
N PRO A 406 -31.39 1.23 -23.01
CA PRO A 406 -31.84 0.06 -23.77
C PRO A 406 -30.69 -0.78 -24.35
N HIS A 407 -29.48 -0.25 -24.47
CA HIS A 407 -28.29 -1.01 -24.93
C HIS A 407 -27.59 -1.79 -23.81
N SER A 408 -28.12 -1.76 -22.58
CA SER A 408 -27.56 -2.48 -21.45
C SER A 408 -27.53 -4.00 -21.73
N PRO A 409 -26.40 -4.69 -21.45
CA PRO A 409 -26.30 -6.13 -21.61
C PRO A 409 -27.43 -6.86 -20.88
N LEU A 410 -28.05 -7.84 -21.55
CA LEU A 410 -29.09 -8.73 -21.01
C LEU A 410 -30.38 -8.06 -20.51
N GLY A 411 -30.53 -6.74 -20.64
CA GLY A 411 -31.76 -6.01 -20.32
C GLY A 411 -32.15 -6.02 -18.84
N MET A 412 -31.19 -6.20 -17.94
CA MET A 412 -31.40 -6.29 -16.48
C MET A 412 -30.68 -5.15 -15.73
N PRO A 413 -31.23 -4.67 -14.59
CA PRO A 413 -30.74 -3.48 -13.90
C PRO A 413 -29.57 -3.76 -12.95
N MET A 414 -29.29 -5.03 -12.65
CA MET A 414 -28.23 -5.48 -11.74
C MET A 414 -26.85 -5.33 -12.37
N GLY A 415 -25.83 -5.18 -11.53
CA GLY A 415 -24.45 -4.91 -11.94
C GLY A 415 -24.24 -3.44 -12.29
N ARG A 416 -23.11 -3.13 -12.94
CA ARG A 416 -22.84 -1.76 -13.40
C ARG A 416 -23.53 -1.50 -14.73
N ARG A 417 -24.49 -0.59 -14.69
CA ARG A 417 -25.35 -0.24 -15.82
C ARG A 417 -25.42 1.26 -16.04
N THR A 418 -25.73 1.62 -17.27
CA THR A 418 -25.91 3.01 -17.67
C THR A 418 -27.38 3.40 -17.54
N TRP A 419 -27.64 4.47 -16.81
CA TRP A 419 -28.96 5.01 -16.54
C TRP A 419 -29.05 6.45 -17.06
N HIS A 420 -30.19 6.80 -17.65
CA HIS A 420 -30.52 8.15 -18.05
C HIS A 420 -31.38 8.80 -16.98
N LEU A 421 -30.77 9.72 -16.23
CA LEU A 421 -31.43 10.48 -15.18
C LEU A 421 -32.29 11.58 -15.80
N GLU A 422 -33.61 11.51 -15.60
CA GLU A 422 -34.58 12.49 -16.09
C GLU A 422 -34.74 13.67 -15.13
N THR A 423 -34.58 13.42 -13.83
CA THR A 423 -34.85 14.40 -12.77
C THR A 423 -33.66 14.56 -11.85
N SER A 424 -33.46 15.75 -11.28
CA SER A 424 -32.30 15.98 -10.43
C SER A 424 -32.44 15.27 -9.09
N VAL A 425 -31.52 14.37 -8.78
CA VAL A 425 -31.44 13.68 -7.48
C VAL A 425 -30.21 14.21 -6.74
N CYS A 426 -30.39 14.64 -5.48
CA CYS A 426 -29.30 15.13 -4.62
C CYS A 426 -28.33 16.15 -5.28
N GLY A 427 -28.87 17.06 -6.10
CA GLY A 427 -28.12 18.12 -6.78
C GLY A 427 -27.39 17.68 -8.05
N GLN A 428 -27.45 16.40 -8.45
CA GLN A 428 -26.98 15.94 -9.74
C GLN A 428 -27.99 16.33 -10.84
N MET A 429 -27.52 16.99 -11.89
CA MET A 429 -28.33 17.36 -13.06
C MET A 429 -28.66 16.13 -13.92
N SER A 430 -29.78 16.21 -14.65
CA SER A 430 -30.23 15.23 -15.63
C SER A 430 -29.12 14.87 -16.63
N GLY A 431 -29.03 13.59 -16.99
CA GLY A 431 -28.02 13.08 -17.93
C GLY A 431 -27.67 11.61 -17.70
N THR A 432 -26.76 11.10 -18.51
CA THR A 432 -26.29 9.72 -18.45
C THR A 432 -25.37 9.50 -17.26
N ARG A 433 -25.61 8.44 -16.48
CA ARG A 433 -24.86 8.05 -15.29
C ARG A 433 -24.63 6.55 -15.28
N THR A 434 -23.51 6.11 -14.74
CA THR A 434 -23.29 4.70 -14.42
C THR A 434 -23.71 4.49 -12.98
N LEU A 435 -24.57 3.51 -12.72
CA LEU A 435 -24.99 3.09 -11.39
C LEU A 435 -24.69 1.60 -11.23
N CYS A 436 -24.40 1.15 -10.02
CA CYS A 436 -24.20 -0.27 -9.73
C CYS A 436 -25.31 -0.74 -8.79
N LEU A 437 -26.13 -1.70 -9.21
CA LEU A 437 -27.08 -2.36 -8.34
C LEU A 437 -26.52 -3.73 -7.95
N THR A 438 -26.03 -3.87 -6.72
CA THR A 438 -25.28 -5.04 -6.28
C THR A 438 -25.92 -5.77 -5.10
N SER A 439 -25.89 -7.10 -5.12
CA SER A 439 -26.21 -7.99 -3.99
C SER A 439 -24.94 -8.51 -3.29
N CYS A 440 -23.76 -8.05 -3.70
CA CYS A 440 -22.51 -8.60 -3.22
C CYS A 440 -22.25 -8.25 -1.74
N PRO A 441 -21.66 -9.17 -0.96
CA PRO A 441 -21.45 -8.99 0.48
C PRO A 441 -20.41 -7.90 0.78
N ASP A 442 -20.38 -7.43 2.03
CA ASP A 442 -19.36 -6.49 2.49
C ASP A 442 -17.94 -7.03 2.18
N GLN A 443 -17.05 -6.17 1.64
CA GLN A 443 -15.68 -6.49 1.21
C GLN A 443 -15.53 -7.30 -0.09
N SER A 444 -16.60 -7.45 -0.85
CA SER A 444 -16.53 -7.91 -2.24
C SER A 444 -16.54 -6.72 -3.22
N TYR A 445 -16.22 -7.00 -4.48
CA TYR A 445 -16.34 -6.10 -5.61
C TYR A 445 -17.35 -6.67 -6.59
N THR A 446 -18.19 -5.80 -7.13
CA THR A 446 -19.20 -6.18 -8.11
C THR A 446 -18.64 -5.99 -9.52
N CYS A 447 -18.66 -7.03 -10.35
CA CYS A 447 -18.32 -6.95 -11.77
C CYS A 447 -19.44 -6.22 -12.58
N ASP A 448 -19.24 -5.88 -13.86
CA ASP A 448 -20.29 -5.23 -14.67
C ASP A 448 -21.48 -6.18 -14.92
N ASP A 449 -21.21 -7.48 -14.96
CA ASP A 449 -22.19 -8.57 -15.01
C ASP A 449 -22.86 -8.91 -13.66
N ALA A 450 -22.61 -8.11 -12.61
CA ALA A 450 -23.15 -8.31 -11.26
C ALA A 450 -22.57 -9.50 -10.47
N THR A 451 -21.60 -10.23 -11.01
CA THR A 451 -20.90 -11.28 -10.26
C THR A 451 -20.03 -10.67 -9.16
N CYS A 452 -19.77 -11.43 -8.11
CA CYS A 452 -19.08 -10.96 -6.91
C CYS A 452 -17.71 -11.63 -6.78
N ILE A 453 -16.65 -10.81 -6.74
CA ILE A 453 -15.29 -11.27 -6.44
C ILE A 453 -14.78 -10.63 -5.14
N PRO A 454 -13.74 -11.15 -4.48
CA PRO A 454 -13.12 -10.46 -3.34
C PRO A 454 -12.62 -9.06 -3.75
N LEU A 455 -12.84 -8.03 -2.93
CA LEU A 455 -12.38 -6.67 -3.26
C LEU A 455 -10.84 -6.56 -3.39
N ASP A 456 -10.12 -7.47 -2.76
CA ASP A 456 -8.66 -7.55 -2.88
C ASP A 456 -8.20 -8.12 -4.24
N SER A 457 -9.06 -8.82 -4.98
CA SER A 457 -8.82 -9.26 -6.37
C SER A 457 -8.94 -8.15 -7.40
N ARG A 458 -9.68 -7.07 -7.13
CA ARG A 458 -9.81 -5.94 -8.07
C ARG A 458 -8.44 -5.29 -8.35
N CYS A 459 -8.06 -5.13 -9.62
CA CYS A 459 -6.81 -4.47 -10.03
C CYS A 459 -5.55 -5.19 -9.51
N ASP A 460 -5.54 -6.51 -9.53
CA ASP A 460 -4.41 -7.36 -9.14
C ASP A 460 -3.58 -7.88 -10.34
N ARG A 461 -3.93 -7.45 -11.57
CA ARG A 461 -3.35 -7.85 -12.87
C ARG A 461 -3.77 -9.23 -13.35
N LYS A 462 -4.85 -9.78 -12.81
CA LYS A 462 -5.46 -11.04 -13.24
C LYS A 462 -6.95 -10.79 -13.47
N TYR A 463 -7.50 -11.38 -14.53
CA TYR A 463 -8.93 -11.35 -14.75
C TYR A 463 -9.59 -12.41 -13.86
N ASP A 464 -10.34 -11.95 -12.86
CA ASP A 464 -11.19 -12.75 -11.99
C ASP A 464 -12.69 -12.58 -12.34
N CYS A 465 -13.11 -11.41 -12.84
CA CYS A 465 -14.45 -11.26 -13.41
C CYS A 465 -14.56 -11.94 -14.79
N GLN A 466 -15.71 -12.54 -15.11
CA GLN A 466 -15.94 -13.13 -16.44
C GLN A 466 -15.95 -12.08 -17.56
N ASP A 467 -16.42 -10.87 -17.24
CA ASP A 467 -16.43 -9.70 -18.13
C ASP A 467 -15.13 -8.89 -18.15
N HIS A 468 -14.10 -9.31 -17.38
CA HIS A 468 -12.82 -8.62 -17.19
C HIS A 468 -12.90 -7.20 -16.61
N SER A 469 -14.04 -6.82 -16.00
CA SER A 469 -14.29 -5.46 -15.49
C SER A 469 -13.48 -5.10 -14.23
N ASP A 470 -12.95 -6.09 -13.53
CA ASP A 470 -12.07 -5.96 -12.36
C ASP A 470 -10.74 -5.26 -12.66
N GLU A 471 -10.22 -5.43 -13.87
CA GLU A 471 -8.96 -4.81 -14.33
C GLU A 471 -9.20 -3.51 -15.12
N THR A 472 -10.45 -3.06 -15.20
CA THR A 472 -10.80 -1.78 -15.83
C THR A 472 -10.90 -0.66 -14.80
N ASN A 473 -10.45 0.54 -15.21
CA ASN A 473 -10.51 1.77 -14.41
C ASN A 473 -9.84 1.66 -13.02
N CYS A 474 -8.61 1.14 -13.00
CA CYS A 474 -7.78 0.95 -11.81
C CYS A 474 -7.07 2.23 -11.34
N GLN A 475 -7.79 3.35 -11.26
CA GLN A 475 -7.22 4.62 -10.80
C GLN A 475 -6.87 4.52 -9.31
N LEU A 476 -5.62 4.81 -8.95
CA LEU A 476 -5.15 4.75 -7.56
C LEU A 476 -5.25 6.10 -6.83
N VAL A 477 -5.29 7.23 -7.55
CA VAL A 477 -5.23 8.57 -6.96
C VAL A 477 -6.41 9.43 -7.35
N LYS A 478 -7.20 9.87 -6.35
CA LYS A 478 -8.24 10.89 -6.46
C LYS A 478 -7.66 12.25 -6.08
N LYS A 479 -7.52 13.13 -7.08
CA LYS A 479 -7.06 14.51 -6.92
C LYS A 479 -8.25 15.44 -6.65
N PRO A 480 -8.13 16.43 -5.76
CA PRO A 480 -9.16 17.46 -5.63
C PRO A 480 -9.18 18.35 -6.88
N ASN A 481 -10.33 18.97 -7.17
CA ASN A 481 -10.54 19.75 -8.40
C ASN A 481 -9.58 20.95 -8.54
N ASP A 482 -9.06 21.45 -7.43
CA ASP A 482 -8.12 22.58 -7.35
C ASP A 482 -6.64 22.13 -7.25
N TYR A 483 -6.35 20.85 -7.46
CA TYR A 483 -4.99 20.33 -7.38
C TYR A 483 -4.08 20.99 -8.41
N ARG A 484 -3.02 21.66 -7.94
CA ARG A 484 -1.96 22.21 -8.79
C ARG A 484 -0.63 21.53 -8.50
N LYS A 485 -0.09 20.85 -9.51
CA LYS A 485 1.19 20.14 -9.43
C LYS A 485 2.38 21.05 -9.15
N ASP A 486 2.29 22.34 -9.46
CA ASP A 486 3.39 23.29 -9.23
C ASP A 486 3.49 23.72 -7.75
N LEU A 487 2.44 23.46 -6.96
CA LEU A 487 2.41 23.81 -5.55
C LEU A 487 2.93 22.66 -4.70
N ILE A 488 3.86 22.98 -3.81
CA ILE A 488 4.43 22.07 -2.83
C ILE A 488 3.36 21.68 -1.80
N PRO A 489 3.23 20.40 -1.44
CA PRO A 489 2.40 19.98 -0.32
C PRO A 489 2.87 20.68 0.97
N ARG A 490 1.95 21.36 1.65
CA ARG A 490 2.22 21.86 3.00
C ARG A 490 2.35 20.69 3.98
N ALA A 491 3.13 20.89 5.02
CA ALA A 491 3.19 19.94 6.13
C ALA A 491 1.83 19.84 6.82
N SER A 492 1.49 18.62 7.29
CA SER A 492 0.21 18.37 7.95
C SER A 492 0.02 19.25 9.19
N LEU A 493 -1.20 19.78 9.35
CA LEU A 493 -1.66 20.53 10.51
C LEU A 493 -1.61 19.70 11.82
N LYS A 494 -1.67 18.36 11.75
CA LYS A 494 -1.65 17.49 12.94
C LYS A 494 -0.27 17.45 13.63
N ASN A 495 0.82 17.60 12.87
CA ASN A 495 2.17 17.39 13.40
C ASN A 495 2.91 18.69 13.78
N ASN A 496 2.30 19.88 13.67
CA ASN A 496 2.96 21.18 13.89
C ASN A 496 4.28 21.37 13.11
N ASN A 497 4.57 20.49 12.14
CA ASN A 497 5.77 20.58 11.32
C ASN A 497 5.59 21.75 10.36
N LYS A 498 6.58 22.62 10.28
CA LYS A 498 6.54 23.80 9.39
C LYS A 498 6.94 23.46 7.96
N SER A 499 7.70 22.37 7.78
CA SER A 499 8.29 21.93 6.51
C SER A 499 7.88 20.49 6.18
N LEU A 500 7.77 20.20 4.89
CA LEU A 500 7.53 18.86 4.37
C LEU A 500 8.80 18.00 4.51
N PRO A 501 8.77 16.90 5.29
CA PRO A 501 9.88 15.96 5.34
C PRO A 501 9.94 15.10 4.08
N VAL A 502 11.12 15.04 3.45
CA VAL A 502 11.41 14.15 2.32
C VAL A 502 12.58 13.25 2.69
N ALA A 503 12.37 11.93 2.60
CA ALA A 503 13.42 10.96 2.85
C ALA A 503 14.15 10.62 1.55
N LEU A 504 15.49 10.59 1.58
CA LEU A 504 16.32 10.17 0.46
C LEU A 504 17.01 8.84 0.78
N ASN A 505 16.65 7.77 0.09
CA ASN A 505 17.28 6.48 0.23
C ASN A 505 18.12 6.16 -1.02
N ILE A 506 19.43 6.06 -0.82
CA ILE A 506 20.42 5.93 -1.89
C ILE A 506 21.03 4.53 -1.81
N THR A 507 20.78 3.71 -2.82
CA THR A 507 21.39 2.37 -2.93
C THR A 507 22.37 2.35 -4.08
N ILE A 508 23.65 2.32 -3.74
CA ILE A 508 24.76 2.31 -4.70
C ILE A 508 25.02 0.87 -5.14
N GLU A 509 24.98 0.64 -6.45
CA GLU A 509 25.19 -0.66 -7.09
C GLU A 509 26.66 -0.87 -7.43
N SER A 510 27.30 0.14 -8.03
CA SER A 510 28.70 0.08 -8.46
C SER A 510 29.40 1.43 -8.33
N ILE A 511 30.70 1.37 -8.03
CA ILE A 511 31.59 2.52 -7.89
C ILE A 511 32.85 2.24 -8.70
N ASN A 512 33.25 3.19 -9.54
CA ASN A 512 34.53 3.20 -10.23
C ASN A 512 35.23 4.54 -9.97
N ILE A 513 36.54 4.51 -9.67
CA ILE A 513 37.30 5.68 -9.25
C ILE A 513 38.40 5.92 -10.27
N ASP A 514 38.46 7.13 -10.81
CA ASP A 514 39.54 7.61 -11.65
C ASP A 514 40.41 8.59 -10.88
N THR A 515 41.64 8.17 -10.60
CA THR A 515 42.61 8.95 -9.84
C THR A 515 43.27 10.04 -10.66
N THR A 516 43.32 9.89 -11.98
CA THR A 516 43.97 10.85 -12.90
C THR A 516 43.11 12.08 -13.12
N ASP A 517 41.80 11.88 -13.27
CA ASP A 517 40.82 12.96 -13.41
C ASP A 517 40.24 13.43 -12.07
N MET A 518 40.60 12.78 -10.95
CA MET A 518 40.04 13.01 -9.61
C MET A 518 38.50 12.90 -9.61
N MET A 519 37.98 11.82 -10.20
CA MET A 519 36.55 11.59 -10.37
C MET A 519 36.11 10.22 -9.85
N MET A 520 34.83 10.14 -9.51
CA MET A 520 34.14 8.91 -9.15
C MET A 520 32.90 8.73 -10.01
N PHE A 521 32.82 7.59 -10.69
CA PHE A 521 31.66 7.16 -11.46
C PHE A 521 30.81 6.21 -10.62
N VAL A 522 29.53 6.53 -10.44
CA VAL A 522 28.63 5.78 -9.56
C VAL A 522 27.34 5.43 -10.29
N SER A 523 26.94 4.16 -10.17
CA SER A 523 25.57 3.70 -10.49
C SER A 523 24.80 3.53 -9.19
N TYR A 524 23.66 4.21 -9.04
CA TYR A 524 22.84 4.12 -7.84
C TYR A 524 21.36 4.31 -8.13
N SER A 525 20.52 3.67 -7.34
CA SER A 525 19.08 3.96 -7.29
C SER A 525 18.81 5.01 -6.21
N LEU A 526 18.12 6.08 -6.60
CA LEU A 526 17.63 7.13 -5.73
C LEU A 526 16.14 6.90 -5.49
N LYS A 527 15.80 6.64 -4.23
CA LYS A 527 14.42 6.47 -3.77
C LYS A 527 14.02 7.66 -2.90
N MET A 528 12.97 8.37 -3.26
CA MET A 528 12.45 9.50 -2.49
C MET A 528 11.08 9.15 -1.91
N THR A 529 10.86 9.52 -0.65
CA THR A 529 9.59 9.23 0.05
C THR A 529 9.05 10.50 0.68
N TRP A 530 7.77 10.81 0.44
CA TRP A 530 7.09 11.97 0.99
C TRP A 530 5.59 11.71 1.18
N TYR A 531 4.91 12.58 1.92
CA TYR A 531 3.47 12.53 2.15
C TYR A 531 2.79 13.73 1.45
N ASP A 532 1.59 13.55 0.91
CA ASP A 532 0.80 14.64 0.32
C ASP A 532 -0.63 14.60 0.86
N TYR A 533 -0.92 15.46 1.84
CA TYR A 533 -2.23 15.53 2.50
C TYR A 533 -3.38 15.91 1.56
N ARG A 534 -3.08 16.47 0.37
CA ARG A 534 -4.09 16.92 -0.60
C ARG A 534 -4.68 15.76 -1.40
N LEU A 535 -4.00 14.62 -1.42
CA LEU A 535 -4.37 13.47 -2.22
C LEU A 535 -5.16 12.46 -1.39
N MET A 536 -6.12 11.83 -2.04
CA MET A 536 -6.80 10.64 -1.52
C MET A 536 -6.47 9.47 -2.45
N TYR A 537 -6.17 8.31 -1.87
CA TYR A 537 -5.88 7.10 -2.63
C TYR A 537 -7.06 6.14 -2.60
N LEU A 538 -7.22 5.39 -3.67
CA LEU A 538 -8.33 4.47 -3.89
C LEU A 538 -7.82 3.03 -3.79
N ASN A 539 -8.52 2.17 -3.05
CA ASN A 539 -8.34 0.71 -3.06
C ASN A 539 -6.88 0.22 -2.89
N LEU A 540 -6.09 0.87 -2.01
CA LEU A 540 -4.70 0.48 -1.77
C LEU A 540 -4.55 -0.97 -1.28
N LYS A 541 -3.72 -1.71 -2.00
CA LYS A 541 -3.35 -3.09 -1.69
C LYS A 541 -2.24 -3.15 -0.65
N LEU A 542 -2.05 -4.31 -0.04
CA LEU A 542 -0.95 -4.57 0.89
C LEU A 542 0.40 -4.74 0.18
N ASP A 543 0.39 -5.25 -1.06
CA ASP A 543 1.59 -5.32 -1.88
C ASP A 543 1.85 -3.99 -2.60
N ASP A 544 3.03 -3.42 -2.36
CA ASP A 544 3.51 -2.19 -3.01
C ASP A 544 3.58 -2.34 -4.55
N ASN A 545 3.81 -3.55 -5.07
CA ASN A 545 3.95 -3.78 -6.52
C ASN A 545 2.63 -3.65 -7.29
N LEU A 546 1.49 -3.79 -6.60
CA LEU A 546 0.15 -3.61 -7.15
C LEU A 546 -0.31 -2.14 -7.05
N ASN A 547 0.37 -1.33 -6.25
CA ASN A 547 0.06 0.09 -6.06
C ASN A 547 0.95 1.01 -6.93
N VAL A 548 1.33 0.56 -8.13
CA VAL A 548 2.20 1.31 -9.05
C VAL A 548 1.36 2.22 -9.93
N LEU A 549 1.72 3.50 -10.02
CA LEU A 549 1.02 4.46 -10.87
C LEU A 549 1.50 4.40 -12.32
N SER A 550 0.60 4.74 -13.24
CA SER A 550 0.94 4.94 -14.65
C SER A 550 1.80 6.20 -14.85
N PHE A 551 2.59 6.23 -15.93
CA PHE A 551 3.45 7.37 -16.25
C PHE A 551 2.66 8.69 -16.40
N GLU A 552 1.46 8.63 -16.96
CA GLU A 552 0.59 9.79 -17.14
C GLU A 552 0.12 10.37 -15.80
N GLU A 553 -0.27 9.51 -14.86
CA GLU A 553 -0.63 9.92 -13.50
C GLU A 553 0.56 10.57 -12.79
N ILE A 554 1.75 9.97 -12.90
CA ILE A 554 2.99 10.47 -12.31
C ILE A 554 3.29 11.89 -12.79
N MET A 555 3.17 12.18 -14.10
CA MET A 555 3.40 13.52 -14.65
C MET A 555 2.38 14.57 -14.18
N SER A 556 1.23 14.12 -13.67
CA SER A 556 0.16 14.99 -13.16
C SER A 556 0.32 15.34 -11.68
N LEU A 557 1.26 14.70 -10.95
CA LEU A 557 1.50 14.88 -9.53
C LEU A 557 2.74 15.75 -9.26
N TRP A 558 2.77 16.42 -8.10
CA TRP A 558 3.96 17.09 -7.61
C TRP A 558 5.01 16.05 -7.16
N THR A 559 6.27 16.27 -7.54
CA THR A 559 7.41 15.44 -7.14
C THR A 559 8.58 16.33 -6.68
N PRO A 560 9.34 15.91 -5.66
CA PRO A 560 10.53 16.63 -5.23
C PRO A 560 11.65 16.50 -6.28
N LEU A 561 12.33 17.62 -6.56
CA LEU A 561 13.47 17.70 -7.46
C LEU A 561 14.77 17.72 -6.65
N VAL A 562 15.68 16.82 -6.99
CA VAL A 562 17.01 16.71 -6.37
C VAL A 562 18.08 17.08 -7.39
N GLY A 563 18.95 18.02 -7.04
CA GLY A 563 20.13 18.39 -7.81
C GLY A 563 21.38 17.68 -7.33
N PHE A 564 22.24 17.30 -8.28
CA PHE A 564 23.55 16.71 -8.03
C PHE A 564 24.60 17.82 -8.18
N MET A 565 25.14 18.30 -7.06
CA MET A 565 25.84 19.60 -7.00
C MET A 565 27.31 19.52 -7.41
N ASN A 566 28.02 18.43 -7.07
CA ASN A 566 29.45 18.25 -7.35
C ASN A 566 29.70 17.35 -8.58
N THR A 567 28.90 17.51 -9.63
CA THR A 567 29.06 16.86 -10.93
C THR A 567 29.59 17.86 -11.96
N LYS A 568 30.25 17.40 -13.04
CA LYS A 568 30.82 18.29 -14.08
C LYS A 568 29.80 19.23 -14.72
N SER A 569 28.59 18.72 -14.95
CA SER A 569 27.40 19.51 -15.25
C SER A 569 26.42 19.32 -14.11
N SER A 570 25.97 20.39 -13.46
CA SER A 570 24.99 20.33 -12.36
C SER A 570 23.70 19.68 -12.86
N LYS A 571 23.57 18.36 -12.67
CA LYS A 571 22.45 17.54 -13.17
C LYS A 571 21.29 17.62 -12.18
N LEU A 572 20.06 17.55 -12.67
CA LEU A 572 18.84 17.45 -11.86
C LEU A 572 18.22 16.07 -12.03
N SER A 573 17.47 15.61 -11.03
CA SER A 573 16.62 14.44 -11.12
C SER A 573 15.59 14.61 -12.22
N VAL A 574 15.48 13.63 -13.12
CA VAL A 574 14.52 13.60 -14.22
C VAL A 574 13.40 12.59 -13.96
N MET A 575 12.25 12.83 -14.57
CA MET A 575 11.11 11.92 -14.61
C MET A 575 10.95 11.39 -16.04
N ASP A 576 11.07 10.09 -16.21
CA ASP A 576 11.02 9.38 -17.49
C ASP A 576 10.30 8.03 -17.36
N LYS A 577 10.24 7.24 -18.44
CA LYS A 577 9.55 5.95 -18.44
C LYS A 577 10.19 4.90 -17.54
N GLU A 578 11.44 5.08 -17.13
CA GLU A 578 12.16 4.21 -16.19
C GLU A 578 11.89 4.61 -14.72
N THR A 579 11.21 5.73 -14.50
CA THR A 579 10.81 6.19 -13.17
C THR A 579 9.62 5.38 -12.69
N VAL A 580 9.77 4.72 -11.54
CA VAL A 580 8.70 3.96 -10.90
C VAL A 580 8.22 4.72 -9.69
N LEU A 581 6.91 5.00 -9.63
CA LEU A 581 6.26 5.60 -8.47
C LEU A 581 5.15 4.65 -7.99
N TYR A 582 5.17 4.35 -6.70
CA TYR A 582 4.15 3.53 -6.06
C TYR A 582 3.73 4.10 -4.71
N LEU A 583 2.56 3.68 -4.26
CA LEU A 583 1.96 4.06 -2.98
C LEU A 583 2.16 2.94 -1.97
N ARG A 584 2.52 3.30 -0.74
CA ARG A 584 2.63 2.34 0.36
C ARG A 584 1.49 2.51 1.34
N ARG A 585 0.76 1.42 1.59
CA ARG A 585 -0.29 1.37 2.61
C ARG A 585 0.32 1.18 4.00
N LEU A 586 0.23 2.20 4.85
CA LEU A 586 0.65 2.14 6.25
C LEU A 586 -0.54 2.15 7.21
N GLN A 587 -1.62 2.84 6.86
CA GLN A 587 -2.83 2.97 7.67
C GLN A 587 -4.05 2.33 6.97
N PRO A 588 -5.10 1.94 7.72
CA PRO A 588 -6.33 1.45 7.13
C PRO A 588 -7.09 2.54 6.36
N HIS A 589 -8.11 2.14 5.63
CA HIS A 589 -8.99 3.07 4.93
C HIS A 589 -9.74 3.96 5.93
N THR A 590 -10.00 5.19 5.52
CA THR A 590 -10.71 6.21 6.32
C THR A 590 -12.22 6.10 6.17
N HIS A 591 -12.70 5.93 4.93
CA HIS A 591 -14.12 5.91 4.58
C HIS A 591 -14.34 5.11 3.28
N THR A 592 -15.57 4.67 3.02
CA THR A 592 -16.01 4.03 1.77
C THR A 592 -16.87 5.00 0.95
N ASP A 593 -16.51 5.24 -0.32
CA ASP A 593 -17.22 6.20 -1.17
C ASP A 593 -18.38 5.52 -1.91
N ASN A 594 -19.58 5.57 -1.33
CA ASN A 594 -20.78 4.97 -1.95
C ASN A 594 -21.30 5.78 -3.15
N SER A 595 -20.83 7.02 -3.35
CA SER A 595 -21.19 7.85 -4.50
C SER A 595 -20.43 7.48 -5.77
N ALA A 596 -19.39 6.66 -5.66
CA ALA A 596 -18.77 6.04 -6.81
C ALA A 596 -19.64 4.88 -7.32
N PRO A 597 -19.69 4.60 -8.64
CA PRO A 597 -20.46 3.51 -9.22
C PRO A 597 -19.83 2.13 -8.97
N GLY A 598 -19.07 1.95 -7.89
CA GLY A 598 -18.39 0.72 -7.52
C GLY A 598 -17.80 0.83 -6.11
N GLU A 599 -17.35 -0.30 -5.56
CA GLU A 599 -16.87 -0.37 -4.18
C GLU A 599 -15.47 0.27 -4.06
N VAL A 600 -15.44 1.46 -3.44
CA VAL A 600 -14.21 2.26 -3.32
C VAL A 600 -13.86 2.52 -1.86
N LYS A 601 -12.71 2.02 -1.42
CA LYS A 601 -12.08 2.35 -0.14
C LYS A 601 -11.14 3.53 -0.30
N LEU A 602 -11.33 4.57 0.52
CA LEU A 602 -10.53 5.80 0.51
C LEU A 602 -9.43 5.78 1.57
N TYR A 603 -8.19 6.07 1.16
CA TYR A 603 -7.02 6.19 2.02
C TYR A 603 -6.47 7.61 1.98
N SER A 604 -6.06 8.13 3.13
CA SER A 604 -5.50 9.49 3.22
C SER A 604 -4.04 9.54 2.76
N GLY A 605 -3.69 10.51 1.91
CA GLY A 605 -2.31 10.79 1.51
C GLY A 605 -1.44 11.46 2.59
N GLU A 606 -2.05 11.87 3.70
CA GLU A 606 -1.34 12.35 4.89
C GLU A 606 -0.67 11.19 5.66
N GLU A 607 -1.29 10.01 5.63
CA GLU A 607 -0.90 8.86 6.45
C GLU A 607 -0.22 7.75 5.61
N ASN A 608 -0.33 7.83 4.29
CA ASN A 608 0.23 6.85 3.36
C ASN A 608 1.19 7.59 2.39
N PRO A 609 2.48 7.21 2.33
CA PRO A 609 3.46 7.96 1.56
C PRO A 609 3.50 7.57 0.08
N LEU A 610 3.91 8.55 -0.73
CA LEU A 610 4.36 8.37 -2.11
C LEU A 610 5.83 7.99 -2.12
N ILE A 611 6.18 7.00 -2.94
CA ILE A 611 7.54 6.52 -3.09
C ILE A 611 7.89 6.52 -4.57
N ILE A 612 8.90 7.31 -4.93
CA ILE A 612 9.46 7.33 -6.29
C ILE A 612 10.87 6.74 -6.28
N SER A 613 11.21 5.97 -7.30
CA SER A 613 12.50 5.30 -7.43
C SER A 613 13.02 5.44 -8.87
N ARG A 614 14.30 5.82 -9.01
CA ARG A 614 14.97 5.95 -10.31
C ARG A 614 16.46 5.65 -10.20
N VAL A 615 16.99 4.87 -11.14
CA VAL A 615 18.43 4.58 -11.27
C VAL A 615 19.15 5.73 -11.98
N TYR A 616 20.31 6.14 -11.49
CA TYR A 616 21.13 7.21 -12.05
C TYR A 616 22.58 6.74 -12.24
N TYR A 617 23.21 7.23 -13.32
CA TYR A 617 24.62 7.07 -13.64
C TYR A 617 25.28 8.45 -13.64
N THR A 618 26.05 8.76 -12.61
CA THR A 618 26.63 10.10 -12.45
C THR A 618 28.12 10.06 -12.11
N ASP A 619 28.80 11.10 -12.58
CA ASP A 619 30.20 11.40 -12.40
C ASP A 619 30.36 12.51 -11.36
N TYR A 620 30.88 12.15 -10.19
CA TYR A 620 31.14 13.07 -9.09
C TYR A 620 32.61 13.47 -9.07
N ILE A 621 32.84 14.76 -8.80
CA ILE A 621 34.18 15.32 -8.61
C ILE A 621 34.63 15.00 -7.18
N CYS A 622 35.84 14.45 -7.05
CA CYS A 622 36.51 14.21 -5.77
C CYS A 622 37.76 15.08 -5.68
N ASP A 623 38.15 15.48 -4.46
CA ASP A 623 39.41 16.19 -4.22
C ASP A 623 40.36 15.27 -3.46
N PHE A 624 41.37 14.73 -4.15
CA PHE A 624 42.30 13.77 -3.57
C PHE A 624 43.58 14.43 -3.08
N ASN A 625 43.95 14.13 -1.84
CA ASN A 625 45.24 14.55 -1.27
C ASN A 625 46.29 13.45 -1.41
N LEU A 626 47.11 13.53 -2.47
CA LEU A 626 48.06 12.48 -2.84
C LEU A 626 49.44 12.61 -2.17
N VAL A 627 49.60 13.44 -1.15
CA VAL A 627 50.90 13.64 -0.47
C VAL A 627 51.47 12.30 0.02
N LEU A 628 50.64 11.46 0.64
CA LEU A 628 51.02 10.16 1.18
C LEU A 628 50.94 9.00 0.18
N TYR A 629 50.75 9.26 -1.12
CA TYR A 629 50.65 8.20 -2.13
C TYR A 629 51.88 7.27 -2.09
N PRO A 630 51.72 5.93 -2.09
CA PRO A 630 50.47 5.15 -2.25
C PRO A 630 49.79 4.70 -0.92
N PHE A 631 50.18 5.25 0.23
CA PHE A 631 49.66 4.89 1.56
C PHE A 631 48.48 5.78 2.00
N ASP A 632 47.87 6.48 1.06
CA ASP A 632 46.84 7.47 1.30
C ASP A 632 45.46 6.86 1.64
N GLN A 633 44.71 7.60 2.45
CA GLN A 633 43.29 7.41 2.70
C GLN A 633 42.55 8.62 2.16
N GLN A 634 41.57 8.37 1.30
CA GLN A 634 40.79 9.40 0.62
C GLN A 634 39.32 9.26 0.97
N HIS A 635 38.53 10.26 0.59
CA HIS A 635 37.09 10.15 0.57
C HIS A 635 36.55 10.84 -0.68
N CYS A 636 35.45 10.32 -1.19
CA CYS A 636 34.65 10.96 -2.23
C CYS A 636 33.27 11.25 -1.65
N ASP A 637 32.76 12.45 -1.89
CA ASP A 637 31.46 12.87 -1.38
C ASP A 637 30.46 12.97 -2.54
N MET A 638 29.22 12.49 -2.36
CA MET A 638 28.11 12.76 -3.27
C MET A 638 27.26 13.86 -2.66
N HIS A 639 27.13 15.01 -3.33
CA HIS A 639 26.37 16.15 -2.82
C HIS A 639 25.01 16.22 -3.51
N LEU A 640 23.95 15.85 -2.79
CA LEU A 640 22.57 15.90 -3.24
C LEU A 640 21.84 17.06 -2.55
N ARG A 641 21.18 17.91 -3.33
CA ARG A 641 20.42 19.07 -2.84
C ARG A 641 18.97 18.94 -3.23
N ILE A 642 18.03 19.11 -2.30
CA ILE A 642 16.63 19.31 -2.67
C ILE A 642 16.48 20.71 -3.28
N HIS A 643 16.22 20.77 -4.58
CA HIS A 643 16.16 22.02 -5.35
C HIS A 643 14.75 22.62 -5.40
N SER A 644 13.70 21.85 -5.09
CA SER A 644 12.30 22.31 -5.19
C SER A 644 11.97 23.55 -4.35
N ALA A 645 12.54 23.69 -3.15
CA ALA A 645 12.34 24.85 -2.28
C ALA A 645 13.42 24.98 -1.20
N SER A 646 13.43 26.11 -0.51
CA SER A 646 14.29 26.31 0.67
C SER A 646 13.91 25.37 1.82
N LYS A 647 14.85 25.22 2.75
CA LYS A 647 14.72 24.43 3.98
C LYS A 647 13.51 24.79 4.85
N GLU A 648 12.96 26.00 4.71
CA GLU A 648 11.74 26.43 5.40
C GLU A 648 10.50 25.65 4.97
N TYR A 649 10.45 25.23 3.70
CA TYR A 649 9.30 24.52 3.13
C TYR A 649 9.56 23.03 2.99
N ILE A 650 10.79 22.61 2.66
CA ILE A 650 11.14 21.20 2.45
C ILE A 650 12.42 20.85 3.20
N THR A 651 12.31 19.89 4.11
CA THR A 651 13.43 19.39 4.92
C THR A 651 13.71 17.94 4.59
N VAL A 652 14.99 17.56 4.63
CA VAL A 652 15.34 16.14 4.58
C VAL A 652 14.97 15.50 5.91
N ASP A 653 14.36 14.32 5.87
CA ASP A 653 14.15 13.51 7.06
C ASP A 653 15.46 12.77 7.41
N GLU A 654 16.16 13.27 8.43
CA GLU A 654 17.46 12.74 8.88
C GLU A 654 17.36 11.28 9.38
N THR A 655 16.18 10.83 9.84
CA THR A 655 16.02 9.49 10.46
C THR A 655 15.81 8.39 9.43
N SER A 656 15.10 8.70 8.35
CA SER A 656 14.73 7.75 7.30
C SER A 656 15.63 7.84 6.07
N THR A 657 16.47 8.87 5.97
CA THR A 657 17.48 9.03 4.91
C THR A 657 18.68 8.13 5.17
N SER A 658 19.01 7.28 4.21
CA SER A 658 20.12 6.33 4.34
C SER A 658 20.86 6.11 3.02
N ALA A 659 22.14 5.74 3.13
CA ALA A 659 22.96 5.35 1.98
C ALA A 659 23.56 3.96 2.22
N LYS A 660 23.41 3.08 1.23
CA LYS A 660 23.91 1.70 1.28
C LYS A 660 24.68 1.39 0.00
N TYR A 661 25.77 0.65 0.11
CA TYR A 661 26.47 0.04 -1.02
C TYR A 661 26.22 -1.47 -1.04
N ILE A 662 25.84 -2.01 -2.21
CA ILE A 662 25.48 -3.44 -2.39
C ILE A 662 26.62 -4.24 -3.05
N GLY A 663 27.57 -3.57 -3.71
CA GLY A 663 28.69 -4.21 -4.41
C GLY A 663 29.81 -4.72 -3.50
N SER A 664 30.89 -5.23 -4.11
CA SER A 664 32.06 -5.70 -3.36
C SER A 664 32.81 -4.54 -2.72
N GLY A 665 33.11 -4.64 -1.42
CA GLY A 665 33.93 -3.65 -0.71
C GLY A 665 35.40 -3.60 -1.17
N LEU A 666 35.83 -4.56 -1.99
CA LEU A 666 37.13 -4.58 -2.65
C LEU A 666 36.95 -4.09 -4.09
N LEU A 667 37.50 -2.92 -4.39
CA LEU A 667 37.66 -2.40 -5.74
C LEU A 667 39.06 -2.77 -6.28
N LEU A 668 39.34 -2.39 -7.52
CA LEU A 668 40.63 -2.64 -8.17
C LEU A 668 41.78 -1.97 -7.40
N GLU A 669 41.72 -0.64 -7.26
CA GLU A 669 42.77 0.15 -6.60
C GLU A 669 42.49 0.45 -5.12
N TYR A 670 41.24 0.33 -4.69
CA TYR A 670 40.79 0.77 -3.37
C TYR A 670 40.03 -0.30 -2.63
N GLN A 671 39.99 -0.17 -1.32
CA GLN A 671 39.09 -0.87 -0.42
C GLN A 671 38.14 0.16 0.20
N LEU A 672 36.84 -0.10 0.10
CA LEU A 672 35.80 0.72 0.70
C LEU A 672 35.70 0.41 2.19
N SER A 673 35.44 1.45 2.97
CA SER A 673 34.99 1.33 4.36
C SER A 673 33.52 1.73 4.49
N GLN A 674 32.97 1.76 5.71
CA GLN A 674 31.54 2.04 5.90
C GLN A 674 31.19 3.47 5.45
N LEU A 675 30.11 3.59 4.67
CA LEU A 675 29.61 4.86 4.18
C LEU A 675 29.01 5.67 5.33
N THR A 676 29.13 6.99 5.24
CA THR A 676 28.55 7.92 6.23
C THR A 676 27.70 8.96 5.52
N VAL A 677 26.58 9.34 6.14
CA VAL A 677 25.67 10.36 5.61
C VAL A 677 25.76 11.58 6.52
N HIS A 678 26.01 12.73 5.93
CA HIS A 678 26.10 14.02 6.60
C HIS A 678 25.01 14.96 6.08
N PHE A 679 24.46 15.78 6.97
CA PHE A 679 23.43 16.76 6.65
C PHE A 679 24.00 18.15 6.87
N ASP A 680 24.03 18.98 5.83
CA ASP A 680 24.46 20.37 5.99
C ASP A 680 23.31 21.23 6.52
N LYS A 681 23.55 21.91 7.65
CA LYS A 681 22.56 22.77 8.29
C LYS A 681 22.74 24.24 7.94
N SER A 682 23.85 24.61 7.30
CA SER A 682 24.25 25.99 7.02
C SER A 682 23.65 26.57 5.74
N SER A 683 23.32 25.72 4.77
CA SER A 683 22.81 26.17 3.48
C SER A 683 21.32 26.55 3.53
N LYS A 684 20.88 27.38 2.57
CA LYS A 684 19.46 27.79 2.43
C LYS A 684 18.55 26.63 1.99
N PHE A 685 19.13 25.60 1.40
CA PHE A 685 18.46 24.42 0.90
C PHE A 685 18.74 23.22 1.83
N SER A 686 18.04 22.12 1.62
CA SER A 686 18.32 20.89 2.36
C SER A 686 19.32 20.04 1.56
N ASP A 687 20.53 19.90 2.10
CA ASP A 687 21.64 19.20 1.46
C ASP A 687 21.99 17.90 2.21
N VAL A 688 22.21 16.84 1.43
CA VAL A 688 22.65 15.52 1.88
C VAL A 688 23.98 15.20 1.23
N ILE A 689 24.97 14.89 2.07
CA ILE A 689 26.33 14.55 1.64
C ILE A 689 26.58 13.09 2.01
N VAL A 690 26.73 12.23 1.00
CA VAL A 690 27.10 10.82 1.21
C VAL A 690 28.61 10.70 1.05
N ARG A 691 29.30 10.43 2.14
CA ARG A 691 30.77 10.29 2.17
C ARG A 691 31.17 8.83 2.02
N ILE A 692 31.96 8.57 0.99
CA ILE A 692 32.49 7.26 0.62
C ILE A 692 33.99 7.23 0.96
N PRO A 693 34.37 6.63 2.09
CA PRO A 693 35.78 6.52 2.49
C PRO A 693 36.52 5.42 1.73
N LEU A 694 37.66 5.78 1.17
CA LEU A 694 38.50 4.98 0.26
C LEU A 694 39.89 4.74 0.86
N LYS A 695 40.31 3.47 0.98
CA LYS A 695 41.66 3.10 1.40
C LYS A 695 42.42 2.49 0.24
N ARG A 696 43.58 3.04 -0.15
CA ARG A 696 44.35 2.51 -1.28
C ARG A 696 44.92 1.13 -0.99
N ARG A 697 44.94 0.27 -2.02
CA ARG A 697 45.60 -1.04 -1.98
C ARG A 697 47.06 -0.89 -2.41
N VAL A 698 47.96 -1.00 -1.45
CA VAL A 698 49.40 -0.76 -1.64
C VAL A 698 50.13 -1.84 -2.45
N GLY A 699 49.52 -3.01 -2.64
CA GLY A 699 50.19 -4.19 -3.23
C GLY A 699 50.80 -3.94 -4.60
N TYR A 700 50.06 -3.32 -5.51
CA TYR A 700 50.53 -2.96 -6.85
C TYR A 700 51.73 -2.01 -6.80
N ALA A 701 51.65 -0.96 -5.98
CA ALA A 701 52.74 0.01 -5.86
C ALA A 701 54.01 -0.64 -5.27
N LEU A 702 53.87 -1.60 -4.35
CA LEU A 702 55.01 -2.34 -3.82
C LEU A 702 55.70 -3.20 -4.89
N THR A 703 54.93 -3.93 -5.70
CA THR A 703 55.49 -4.85 -6.72
C THR A 703 56.08 -4.14 -7.92
N ASP A 704 55.47 -3.05 -8.36
CA ASP A 704 55.81 -2.41 -9.64
C ASP A 704 56.68 -1.17 -9.47
N ILE A 705 56.69 -0.56 -8.28
CA ILE A 705 57.45 0.66 -8.00
C ILE A 705 58.58 0.40 -6.99
N TYR A 706 58.24 -0.04 -5.77
CA TYR A 706 59.24 -0.15 -4.70
C TYR A 706 60.22 -1.32 -4.89
N ILE A 707 59.75 -2.51 -5.27
CA ILE A 707 60.63 -3.68 -5.47
C ILE A 707 61.62 -3.45 -6.63
N PRO A 708 61.20 -3.02 -7.84
CA PRO A 708 62.12 -2.82 -8.96
C PRO A 708 63.11 -1.68 -8.69
N SER A 709 62.68 -0.57 -8.09
CA SER A 709 63.59 0.53 -7.72
C SER A 709 64.61 0.12 -6.68
N LEU A 710 64.23 -0.71 -5.68
CA LEU A 710 65.15 -1.27 -4.70
C LEU A 710 66.17 -2.22 -5.35
N VAL A 711 65.75 -3.06 -6.29
CA VAL A 711 66.64 -3.98 -7.03
C VAL A 711 67.63 -3.19 -7.89
N LEU A 712 67.19 -2.16 -8.62
CA LEU A 712 68.07 -1.29 -9.41
C LEU A 712 69.08 -0.55 -8.52
N LEU A 713 68.65 -0.08 -7.36
CA LEU A 713 69.52 0.53 -6.38
C LEU A 713 70.55 -0.48 -5.83
N LEU A 714 70.14 -1.72 -5.55
CA LEU A 714 71.04 -2.79 -5.13
C LEU A 714 72.08 -3.13 -6.22
N ILE A 715 71.67 -3.23 -7.49
CA ILE A 715 72.59 -3.45 -8.62
C ILE A 715 73.62 -2.31 -8.70
N SER A 716 73.16 -1.06 -8.56
CA SER A 716 74.05 0.09 -8.54
C SER A 716 75.04 0.01 -7.36
N TYR A 717 74.61 -0.40 -6.17
CA TYR A 717 75.46 -0.57 -5.00
C TYR A 717 76.48 -1.71 -5.17
N LEU A 718 76.07 -2.85 -5.76
CA LEU A 718 76.93 -4.02 -5.98
C LEU A 718 78.10 -3.72 -6.93
N SER A 719 77.96 -2.75 -7.82
CA SER A 719 79.04 -2.31 -8.71
C SER A 719 80.27 -1.78 -7.95
N LEU A 720 80.12 -1.33 -6.70
CA LEU A 720 81.23 -0.90 -5.82
C LEU A 720 82.10 -2.07 -5.35
N PHE A 721 81.62 -3.32 -5.44
CA PHE A 721 82.36 -4.52 -5.09
C PHE A 721 83.11 -5.14 -6.28
N PHE A 722 82.89 -4.63 -7.50
CA PHE A 722 83.66 -5.05 -8.66
C PHE A 722 85.14 -4.66 -8.51
N ARG A 723 86.02 -5.46 -9.14
CA ARG A 723 87.46 -5.22 -9.10
C ARG A 723 87.75 -3.79 -9.60
N PRO A 724 88.49 -2.96 -8.82
CA PRO A 724 88.70 -1.54 -9.16
C PRO A 724 89.35 -1.30 -10.53
N HIS A 725 90.08 -2.28 -11.06
CA HIS A 725 90.77 -2.23 -12.35
C HIS A 725 89.84 -2.25 -13.58
N ILE A 726 88.56 -2.65 -13.44
CA ILE A 726 87.63 -2.77 -14.57
C ILE A 726 86.63 -1.61 -14.53
N PHE A 727 87.10 -0.40 -14.89
CA PHE A 727 86.30 0.83 -14.83
C PHE A 727 85.11 0.84 -15.79
N GLU A 728 85.32 0.39 -17.03
CA GLU A 728 84.32 0.41 -18.10
C GLU A 728 83.04 -0.35 -17.69
N VAL A 729 83.19 -1.56 -17.15
CA VAL A 729 82.05 -2.38 -16.71
C VAL A 729 81.31 -1.74 -15.53
N ARG A 730 82.01 -1.06 -14.61
CA ARG A 730 81.42 -0.43 -13.42
C ARG A 730 80.58 0.80 -13.74
N ILE A 731 81.07 1.66 -14.63
CA ILE A 731 80.30 2.84 -15.07
C ILE A 731 79.13 2.43 -15.95
N MET A 732 79.32 1.47 -16.85
CA MET A 732 78.24 1.05 -17.75
C MET A 732 77.06 0.44 -16.97
N THR A 733 77.29 -0.37 -15.94
CA THR A 733 76.20 -0.94 -15.13
C THR A 733 75.46 0.10 -14.30
N THR A 734 76.16 1.11 -13.76
CA THR A 734 75.53 2.18 -12.96
C THR A 734 74.80 3.20 -13.82
N LEU A 735 75.31 3.53 -15.01
CA LEU A 735 74.65 4.43 -15.96
C LEU A 735 73.37 3.80 -16.54
N THR A 736 73.41 2.50 -16.89
CA THR A 736 72.22 1.77 -17.34
C THR A 736 71.17 1.66 -16.25
N ALA A 737 71.56 1.37 -15.01
CA ALA A 737 70.64 1.38 -13.87
C ALA A 737 70.00 2.77 -13.65
N LEU A 738 70.77 3.86 -13.76
CA LEU A 738 70.28 5.23 -13.64
C LEU A 738 69.26 5.58 -14.74
N LEU A 739 69.51 5.19 -15.99
CA LEU A 739 68.58 5.41 -17.10
C LEU A 739 67.24 4.71 -16.83
N VAL A 740 67.26 3.43 -16.46
CA VAL A 740 66.04 2.66 -16.15
C VAL A 740 65.28 3.30 -14.98
N MET A 741 66.00 3.73 -13.95
CA MET A 741 65.43 4.45 -12.82
C MET A 741 64.75 5.77 -13.20
N ALA A 742 65.37 6.57 -14.08
CA ALA A 742 64.77 7.80 -14.60
C ALA A 742 63.51 7.51 -15.45
N THR A 743 63.51 6.41 -16.22
CA THR A 743 62.31 5.99 -16.96
C THR A 743 61.17 5.55 -16.03
N LEU A 744 61.47 4.84 -14.94
CA LEU A 744 60.48 4.45 -13.93
C LEU A 744 59.85 5.68 -13.26
N PHE A 745 60.65 6.69 -12.94
CA PHE A 745 60.15 7.96 -12.39
C PHE A 745 59.17 8.66 -13.35
N SER A 746 59.53 8.77 -14.63
CA SER A 746 58.64 9.36 -15.64
C SER A 746 57.34 8.56 -15.80
N GLN A 747 57.42 7.23 -15.82
CA GLN A 747 56.26 6.35 -15.94
C GLN A 747 55.29 6.51 -14.77
N VAL A 748 55.78 6.47 -13.53
CA VAL A 748 54.96 6.65 -12.32
C VAL A 748 54.38 8.07 -12.24
N SER A 749 55.14 9.08 -12.64
CA SER A 749 54.64 10.46 -12.67
C SER A 749 53.55 10.65 -13.73
N SER A 750 53.55 9.86 -14.81
CA SER A 750 52.55 9.96 -15.87
C SER A 750 51.23 9.25 -15.56
N SER A 751 51.25 8.23 -14.68
CA SER A 751 50.06 7.47 -14.28
C SER A 751 49.28 8.13 -13.13
N LEU A 752 49.74 9.28 -12.63
CA LEU A 752 49.12 10.04 -11.56
C LEU A 752 48.82 11.47 -12.02
N PRO A 753 47.84 12.16 -11.40
CA PRO A 753 47.56 13.54 -11.75
C PRO A 753 48.77 14.44 -11.48
N LYS A 754 48.93 15.46 -12.33
CA LYS A 754 49.99 16.47 -12.18
C LYS A 754 49.66 17.35 -10.97
N THR A 755 50.45 17.22 -9.91
CA THR A 755 50.33 18.03 -8.69
C THR A 755 51.57 18.93 -8.54
N SER A 756 51.43 20.08 -7.90
CA SER A 756 52.56 20.98 -7.62
C SER A 756 53.39 20.56 -6.41
N TYR A 757 52.80 19.79 -5.49
CA TYR A 757 53.46 19.26 -4.31
C TYR A 757 54.12 17.90 -4.58
N PHE A 758 55.17 17.60 -3.81
CA PHE A 758 55.85 16.31 -3.84
C PHE A 758 55.02 15.21 -3.18
N LYS A 759 54.98 14.03 -3.82
CA LYS A 759 54.36 12.82 -3.27
C LYS A 759 55.43 11.95 -2.60
N MET A 760 55.05 11.10 -1.65
CA MET A 760 56.01 10.21 -0.99
C MET A 760 56.74 9.27 -1.96
N VAL A 761 56.07 8.85 -3.05
CA VAL A 761 56.71 8.06 -4.12
C VAL A 761 57.76 8.87 -4.89
N ASP A 762 57.53 10.17 -5.12
CA ASP A 762 58.48 11.04 -5.83
C ASP A 762 59.75 11.24 -5.00
N VAL A 763 59.60 11.42 -3.68
CA VAL A 763 60.73 11.52 -2.74
C VAL A 763 61.58 10.24 -2.74
N TRP A 764 60.93 9.07 -2.76
CA TRP A 764 61.62 7.77 -2.84
C TRP A 764 62.41 7.61 -4.15
N LEU A 765 61.76 7.85 -5.29
CA LEU A 765 62.41 7.70 -6.61
C LEU A 765 63.51 8.74 -6.83
N LEU A 766 63.29 10.00 -6.43
CA LEU A 766 64.32 11.04 -6.48
C LEU A 766 65.54 10.67 -5.62
N PHE A 767 65.32 10.15 -4.41
CA PHE A 767 66.40 9.65 -3.56
C PHE A 767 67.21 8.55 -4.26
N CYS A 768 66.54 7.55 -4.83
CA CYS A 768 67.22 6.47 -5.54
C CYS A 768 68.01 6.98 -6.77
N ILE A 769 67.53 8.03 -7.48
CA ILE A 769 68.22 8.66 -8.62
C ILE A 769 69.49 9.34 -8.12
N VAL A 770 69.38 10.17 -7.07
CA VAL A 770 70.50 10.89 -6.46
C VAL A 770 71.55 9.91 -5.94
N MET A 771 71.12 8.83 -5.27
CA MET A 771 72.03 7.79 -4.78
C MET A 771 72.79 7.08 -5.91
N SER A 772 72.10 6.75 -7.01
CA SER A 772 72.74 6.16 -8.19
C SER A 772 73.78 7.12 -8.81
N PHE A 773 73.47 8.41 -8.84
CA PHE A 773 74.41 9.44 -9.30
C PHE A 773 75.64 9.60 -8.37
N LEU A 774 75.43 9.54 -7.05
CA LEU A 774 76.53 9.55 -6.08
C LEU A 774 77.46 8.34 -6.25
N ILE A 775 76.91 7.16 -6.53
CA ILE A 775 77.70 5.95 -6.84
C ILE A 775 78.58 6.18 -8.08
N ILE A 776 78.06 6.81 -9.14
CA ILE A 776 78.84 7.17 -10.34
C ILE A 776 79.99 8.11 -9.98
N ILE A 777 79.75 9.13 -9.15
CA ILE A 777 80.81 10.03 -8.67
C ILE A 777 81.90 9.23 -7.94
N PHE A 778 81.52 8.31 -7.06
CA PHE A 778 82.49 7.45 -6.36
C PHE A 778 83.28 6.56 -7.33
N HIS A 779 82.67 6.04 -8.40
CA HIS A 779 83.40 5.31 -9.43
C HIS A 779 84.48 6.16 -10.12
N VAL A 780 84.16 7.41 -10.45
CA VAL A 780 85.12 8.35 -11.07
C VAL A 780 86.25 8.67 -10.09
N ILE A 781 85.93 8.95 -8.82
CA ILE A 781 86.95 9.21 -7.79
C ILE A 781 87.89 8.01 -7.61
N ILE A 782 87.34 6.79 -7.60
CA ILE A 782 88.14 5.56 -7.48
C ILE A 782 89.08 5.39 -8.69
N ASP A 783 88.64 5.66 -9.93
CA ASP A 783 89.52 5.60 -11.12
C ASP A 783 90.65 6.64 -11.06
N LEU A 784 90.31 7.89 -10.73
CA LEU A 784 91.31 8.96 -10.58
C LEU A 784 92.37 8.60 -9.54
N SER A 785 91.97 7.98 -8.42
CA SER A 785 92.91 7.53 -7.39
C SER A 785 93.84 6.38 -7.81
N ILE A 786 93.51 5.63 -8.88
CA ILE A 786 94.33 4.53 -9.40
C ILE A 786 95.38 5.04 -10.40
N LYS A 787 95.04 6.03 -11.24
CA LYS A 787 95.95 6.59 -12.26
C LYS A 787 97.23 7.20 -11.67
N ASP A 788 97.16 7.77 -10.47
CA ASP A 788 98.31 8.39 -9.80
C ASP A 788 99.32 7.37 -9.21
N VAL A 789 99.02 6.06 -9.20
CA VAL A 789 99.97 5.01 -8.78
C VAL A 789 100.89 4.57 -9.93
N THR A 790 100.53 4.82 -11.19
CA THR A 790 101.37 4.55 -12.36
C THR A 790 102.05 5.83 -12.87
N ASN A 791 103.12 6.25 -12.19
CA ASN A 791 104.08 7.20 -12.78
C ASN A 791 105.06 6.44 -13.70
N PRO A 792 105.27 6.89 -14.96
CA PRO A 792 106.16 6.28 -15.94
C PRO A 792 107.61 6.76 -15.74
N GLY A 793 108.48 5.85 -15.31
CA GLY A 793 109.93 6.02 -15.38
C GLY A 793 110.53 5.19 -16.50
N SER A 794 110.49 5.68 -17.74
CA SER A 794 111.54 5.53 -18.78
C SER A 794 111.01 5.93 -20.16
N HIS A 795 111.54 7.01 -20.72
CA HIS A 795 111.68 7.16 -22.17
C HIS A 795 113.16 6.96 -22.55
N PRO A 796 113.45 6.56 -23.79
CA PRO A 796 114.20 7.47 -24.64
C PRO A 796 113.43 7.82 -25.93
N PRO A 797 113.83 8.89 -26.64
CA PRO A 797 112.89 9.90 -27.12
C PRO A 797 112.72 9.96 -28.64
N SER A 798 111.63 10.56 -29.11
CA SER A 798 111.55 11.23 -30.41
C SER A 798 110.48 12.32 -30.35
N LYS A 799 110.88 13.60 -30.31
CA LYS A 799 111.14 14.51 -31.43
C LYS A 799 109.88 15.03 -32.15
N VAL A 800 109.67 16.33 -31.96
CA VAL A 800 109.45 17.36 -33.01
C VAL A 800 108.04 17.95 -33.15
N THR A 801 107.97 19.19 -32.62
CA THR A 801 107.26 20.42 -33.03
C THR A 801 105.74 20.45 -33.24
N LYS A 802 105.10 21.33 -32.48
CA LYS A 802 104.03 22.19 -33.01
C LYS A 802 104.36 23.66 -32.79
N VAL A 803 104.26 24.41 -33.88
CA VAL A 803 104.39 25.85 -34.03
C VAL A 803 103.07 26.51 -33.64
N PHE A 804 103.12 27.63 -32.93
CA PHE A 804 102.04 28.62 -32.89
C PHE A 804 102.64 30.00 -33.19
N PRO A 805 101.97 30.85 -33.99
CA PRO A 805 102.22 32.28 -33.94
C PRO A 805 101.04 33.06 -33.33
N LEU A 806 101.41 33.88 -32.35
CA LEU A 806 101.10 35.30 -32.12
C LEU A 806 99.63 35.72 -31.93
N SER A 807 99.28 36.46 -30.87
CA SER A 807 99.94 37.70 -30.44
C SER A 807 99.62 38.09 -28.99
N ASP A 808 100.69 38.35 -28.24
CA ASP A 808 100.83 39.28 -27.10
C ASP A 808 100.80 40.75 -27.62
N PRO A 809 100.74 41.84 -26.81
CA PRO A 809 101.47 41.98 -25.53
C PRO A 809 100.89 42.90 -24.42
N GLY A 810 101.50 42.78 -23.23
CA GLY A 810 101.58 43.85 -22.22
C GLY A 810 101.13 43.40 -20.82
N ALA A 811 101.92 42.62 -20.06
CA ALA A 811 103.07 43.01 -19.23
C ALA A 811 102.71 43.82 -17.95
N LEU A 812 102.78 43.16 -16.78
CA LEU A 812 103.71 43.41 -15.62
C LEU A 812 103.11 42.94 -14.26
N SER A 813 103.66 41.81 -13.78
CA SER A 813 104.18 41.37 -12.45
C SER A 813 103.79 42.09 -11.10
N PRO A 814 104.12 41.53 -9.90
CA PRO A 814 103.20 40.70 -9.11
C PRO A 814 103.14 41.00 -7.57
N THR A 815 102.34 40.17 -6.87
CA THR A 815 102.31 39.80 -5.42
C THR A 815 101.25 40.49 -4.51
N PRO A 816 100.74 39.84 -3.43
CA PRO A 816 101.04 38.49 -2.91
C PRO A 816 99.83 37.54 -2.74
N THR A 817 100.14 36.25 -2.92
CA THR A 817 99.60 35.02 -2.31
C THR A 817 98.37 35.08 -1.40
N LEU A 818 97.28 34.43 -1.82
CA LEU A 818 96.25 33.89 -0.91
C LEU A 818 96.48 32.39 -0.71
N ASN A 819 96.58 31.99 0.56
CA ASN A 819 96.83 30.64 1.07
C ASN A 819 95.87 29.58 0.49
N THR A 820 96.41 28.64 -0.29
CA THR A 820 95.75 27.36 -0.61
C THR A 820 96.33 26.23 0.24
N SER A 821 96.18 26.33 1.56
CA SER A 821 96.58 25.28 2.53
C SER A 821 95.49 24.25 2.83
N ILE A 822 94.47 24.12 1.99
CA ILE A 822 93.36 23.16 2.16
C ILE A 822 93.37 22.07 1.08
N ILE A 823 93.98 22.29 -0.08
CA ILE A 823 93.90 21.36 -1.23
C ILE A 823 94.91 20.20 -1.10
N THR A 824 95.97 20.33 -0.30
CA THR A 824 97.04 19.32 -0.18
C THR A 824 96.81 18.22 0.86
N LYS A 825 95.73 18.27 1.67
CA LYS A 825 95.42 17.21 2.67
C LYS A 825 94.55 16.06 2.14
N ILE A 826 93.98 16.17 0.94
CA ILE A 826 93.14 15.13 0.33
C ILE A 826 93.96 14.07 -0.42
N TYR A 827 95.25 14.33 -0.68
CA TYR A 827 96.03 13.59 -1.69
C TYR A 827 96.82 12.35 -1.23
N ASN A 828 96.71 11.91 0.03
CA ASN A 828 97.44 10.71 0.52
C ASN A 828 96.51 9.69 1.21
N PHE A 829 95.41 9.31 0.57
CA PHE A 829 94.59 8.18 1.02
C PHE A 829 94.82 6.96 0.12
N PRO A 830 95.15 5.77 0.67
CA PRO A 830 95.34 4.57 -0.14
C PRO A 830 94.03 4.19 -0.84
N THR A 831 94.11 3.69 -2.08
CA THR A 831 92.96 3.26 -2.90
C THR A 831 91.99 2.32 -2.17
N LYS A 832 92.49 1.47 -1.25
CA LYS A 832 91.65 0.64 -0.34
C LYS A 832 90.76 1.47 0.59
N GLY A 833 91.20 2.64 1.03
CA GLY A 833 90.45 3.55 1.89
C GLY A 833 89.30 4.25 1.15
N TYR A 834 89.50 4.68 -0.09
CA TYR A 834 88.43 5.27 -0.92
C TYR A 834 87.32 4.26 -1.25
N VAL A 835 87.69 3.01 -1.55
CA VAL A 835 86.71 1.93 -1.79
C VAL A 835 85.92 1.60 -0.51
N SER A 836 86.59 1.48 0.64
CA SER A 836 85.94 1.23 1.93
C SER A 836 85.00 2.38 2.33
N MET A 837 85.43 3.64 2.15
CA MET A 837 84.63 4.83 2.43
C MET A 837 83.36 4.88 1.58
N ALA A 838 83.45 4.57 0.28
CA ALA A 838 82.30 4.52 -0.61
C ALA A 838 81.31 3.41 -0.21
N GLN A 839 81.81 2.21 0.11
CA GLN A 839 80.98 1.06 0.50
C GLN A 839 80.19 1.34 1.80
N TYR A 840 80.88 1.74 2.88
CA TYR A 840 80.22 1.99 4.15
C TYR A 840 79.42 3.30 4.16
N GLY A 841 79.92 4.35 3.50
CA GLY A 841 79.23 5.65 3.44
C GLY A 841 77.88 5.58 2.73
N ILE A 842 77.83 4.92 1.57
CA ILE A 842 76.57 4.74 0.83
C ILE A 842 75.60 3.86 1.61
N PHE A 843 76.08 2.79 2.23
CA PHE A 843 75.24 1.92 3.06
C PHE A 843 74.64 2.66 4.26
N SER A 844 75.41 3.50 4.96
CA SER A 844 74.92 4.30 6.07
C SER A 844 73.84 5.31 5.65
N ILE A 845 74.02 5.99 4.50
CA ILE A 845 73.02 6.92 3.95
C ILE A 845 71.73 6.18 3.59
N LEU A 846 71.85 4.99 2.97
CA LEU A 846 70.70 4.15 2.61
C LEU A 846 69.87 3.74 3.84
N VAL A 847 70.53 3.27 4.90
CA VAL A 847 69.87 2.83 6.13
C VAL A 847 69.19 4.01 6.83
N LEU A 848 69.88 5.15 6.95
CA LEU A 848 69.33 6.35 7.57
C LEU A 848 68.06 6.85 6.84
N PHE A 849 68.12 6.92 5.50
CA PHE A 849 66.97 7.33 4.71
C PHE A 849 65.77 6.39 4.89
N ASN A 850 65.99 5.08 4.83
CA ASN A 850 64.90 4.11 5.02
C ASN A 850 64.26 4.23 6.40
N LEU A 851 65.06 4.42 7.46
CA LEU A 851 64.52 4.61 8.81
C LEU A 851 63.64 5.87 8.90
N VAL A 852 64.10 7.00 8.34
CA VAL A 852 63.34 8.26 8.34
C VAL A 852 62.08 8.14 7.46
N TYR A 853 62.21 7.57 6.28
CA TYR A 853 61.11 7.45 5.30
C TYR A 853 59.97 6.58 5.83
N TRP A 854 60.29 5.38 6.32
CA TRP A 854 59.26 4.45 6.81
C TRP A 854 58.69 4.88 8.16
N SER A 855 59.48 5.51 9.04
CA SER A 855 58.95 6.06 10.30
C SER A 855 58.01 7.24 10.07
N TYR A 856 58.22 8.06 9.03
CA TYR A 856 57.30 9.13 8.69
C TYR A 856 55.95 8.63 8.13
N ILE A 857 55.96 7.49 7.43
CA ILE A 857 54.75 6.92 6.81
C ILE A 857 53.90 6.13 7.81
N PHE A 858 54.56 5.38 8.72
CA PHE A 858 53.88 4.44 9.63
C PHE A 858 53.93 4.83 11.10
N GLY A 859 54.76 5.79 11.49
CA GLY A 859 54.84 6.34 12.85
C GLY A 859 54.00 7.60 12.98
#